data_AF-A0A542HLD3-F1
#
_entry.id   AF-A0A542HLD3-F1
#
_cell.length_a   1.000
_cell.length_b   1.000
_cell.length_c   1.000
_cell.angle_alpha   90.00
_cell.angle_beta   90.00
_cell.angle_gamma   90.00
#
_symmetry.space_group_name_H-M   'P 1'
#
loop_
_entity.id
_entity.type
_entity.pdbx_description
1 polymer ?
#
loop_
_entity_poly.entity_id
_entity_poly.type
_entity_poly.pdbx_seq_one_letter_code
_entity_poly.pdbx_strand_id
1 'polypeptide(L)'
;MSAVPPGTGDVVPGRLKVYLGAAPGVGKTYRMLDEARRRASRGADVVVGFVECHGRARTESMLDGLEVVARAPCGYRGGQFEEMDLAAVLARRPQVAIVDEFAHSNVPGGGRNAKRWQDIEELLAAGIDVISALNIQHLESLNDVVEKITQVPQHETVPDEVVRRAHQVELVDIPPEGLRRRMAHGNIYAPEKVDAALADYFRPGNLTALRQLALLWVADRVDEALQSYRSEHGIGGVWETRERVVVALTGGPEGDTLIRRAARIADRSAGGDLLAVHVTRSDGLAAGASHASLARQRRLIEDLGGSYHSVVGDDVATALVEFARAENATQLVLGTSRRGRLERFVTGRGTGETVVELSGDIDVHKVTHERAGRGTLLPSRRRTLSTARRIAGPVTGLLLPIALTFLLDLDVARGRLNLTSEALLFLLAVVGVACIGGVASAVIASVTASLLLNYCFIPPIGQFTLDDPNALIALAVFVVVAAVVAVVVDRSLRLSRRSARATAEAETMSSLAGTIVRGGATIPALVERTRETFGMDSVELAEPVDEPPDTGHATVVPAGPGAFLVLRGRTLPSSERRVLAAFAAHVGAAVERAKLAEAAAEIEPVRAADRMRTALLRAVGHDLRTPLAAGWAAVASLRSSDVEFSPEDREELLATADESMARLNRLVENLLDLSRLQAGALTLNLRSTTLEEVLPAALTDTPEVEVGDLEEIPAVLADPPLLERVIANLLGNAARHSPAGRKVLLTASAHAGRVEVRVVDRGPGLPPGSRDRLFEPFQRLGDTDNTTGLGLGLALARGLTEAMDGTLTPEDTPGGGLTMVVSLPFAERVGHPSGTQSVGGGV
;
A
#
# COMPACT_ATOMS: atom_id res chain seq x y z
N MET A 1 9.39 -66.58 11.73
CA MET A 1 9.02 -66.55 10.30
C MET A 1 7.82 -65.62 10.14
N SER A 2 8.07 -64.37 9.75
CA SER A 2 7.11 -63.57 9.01
C SER A 2 7.95 -62.64 8.13
N ALA A 3 7.84 -62.81 6.82
CA ALA A 3 8.71 -62.18 5.84
C ALA A 3 8.30 -60.72 5.63
N VAL A 4 9.27 -59.81 5.79
CA VAL A 4 9.18 -58.41 5.33
C VAL A 4 9.40 -58.43 3.81
N PRO A 5 8.53 -57.79 2.99
CA PRO A 5 8.70 -57.76 1.54
C PRO A 5 9.92 -56.90 1.15
N PRO A 6 10.57 -57.18 0.00
CA PRO A 6 11.80 -56.51 -0.40
C PRO A 6 11.52 -55.05 -0.80
N GLY A 7 12.47 -54.18 -0.44
CA GLY A 7 12.36 -52.73 -0.54
C GLY A 7 12.12 -52.20 -1.95
N THR A 8 11.19 -51.25 -2.05
CA THR A 8 11.12 -50.26 -3.11
C THR A 8 12.34 -49.35 -2.98
N GLY A 9 13.26 -49.39 -3.94
CA GLY A 9 14.31 -48.36 -4.04
C GLY A 9 13.66 -46.98 -4.15
N ASP A 10 14.23 -45.99 -3.47
CA ASP A 10 13.76 -44.61 -3.48
C ASP A 10 13.74 -44.08 -4.92
N VAL A 11 12.57 -44.12 -5.57
CA VAL A 11 12.37 -43.52 -6.89
C VAL A 11 12.41 -42.02 -6.69
N VAL A 12 13.44 -41.36 -7.24
CA VAL A 12 13.51 -39.90 -7.25
C VAL A 12 12.31 -39.39 -8.04
N PRO A 13 11.45 -38.54 -7.46
CA PRO A 13 10.29 -38.02 -8.17
C PRO A 13 10.74 -37.17 -9.37
N GLY A 14 9.97 -37.25 -10.45
CA GLY A 14 10.17 -36.49 -11.67
C GLY A 14 9.99 -34.99 -11.45
N ARG A 15 10.42 -34.20 -12.44
CA ARG A 15 10.39 -32.74 -12.38
C ARG A 15 9.26 -32.16 -13.21
N LEU A 16 8.51 -31.25 -12.60
CA LEU A 16 7.45 -30.50 -13.26
C LEU A 16 7.95 -29.15 -13.79
N LYS A 17 7.74 -28.91 -15.08
CA LYS A 17 7.89 -27.58 -15.71
C LYS A 17 6.52 -27.07 -16.19
N VAL A 18 6.15 -25.86 -15.77
CA VAL A 18 4.86 -25.25 -16.15
C VAL A 18 5.08 -24.00 -16.98
N TYR A 19 4.45 -23.93 -18.15
CA TYR A 19 4.33 -22.71 -18.93
C TYR A 19 3.07 -21.95 -18.50
N LEU A 20 3.27 -20.87 -17.74
CA LEU A 20 2.19 -20.03 -17.24
C LEU A 20 1.89 -18.92 -18.24
N GLY A 21 0.62 -18.63 -18.51
CA GLY A 21 0.23 -17.52 -19.37
C GLY A 21 -0.92 -16.70 -18.79
N ALA A 22 -0.97 -15.43 -19.14
CA ALA A 22 -2.00 -14.50 -18.70
C ALA A 22 -3.40 -14.87 -19.23
N ALA A 23 -3.49 -15.44 -20.43
CA ALA A 23 -4.75 -15.75 -21.08
C ALA A 23 -4.62 -16.91 -22.08
N PRO A 24 -5.73 -17.47 -22.58
CA PRO A 24 -5.71 -18.41 -23.69
C PRO A 24 -5.13 -17.75 -24.95
N GLY A 25 -4.42 -18.52 -25.78
CA GLY A 25 -3.87 -18.03 -27.05
C GLY A 25 -2.54 -17.28 -26.98
N VAL A 26 -1.98 -17.02 -25.79
CA VAL A 26 -0.64 -16.40 -25.67
C VAL A 26 0.49 -17.25 -26.26
N GLY A 27 0.26 -18.56 -26.42
CA GLY A 27 1.20 -19.49 -27.07
C GLY A 27 1.84 -20.52 -26.16
N LYS A 28 1.26 -20.80 -24.98
CA LYS A 28 1.76 -21.79 -24.01
C LYS A 28 1.99 -23.17 -24.63
N THR A 29 0.96 -23.75 -25.27
CA THR A 29 1.04 -25.06 -25.94
C THR A 29 2.13 -25.10 -27.01
N TYR A 30 2.24 -24.02 -27.81
CA TYR A 30 3.30 -23.93 -28.82
C TYR A 30 4.70 -23.93 -28.19
N ARG A 31 4.92 -23.15 -27.12
CA ARG A 31 6.19 -23.12 -26.38
C ARG A 31 6.51 -24.46 -25.72
N MET A 32 5.49 -25.13 -25.17
CA MET A 32 5.61 -26.45 -24.59
C MET A 32 6.04 -27.50 -25.61
N LEU A 33 5.41 -27.54 -26.79
CA LEU A 33 5.77 -28.45 -27.88
C LEU A 33 7.14 -28.12 -28.50
N ASP A 34 7.49 -26.84 -28.61
CA ASP A 34 8.81 -26.39 -29.05
C ASP A 34 9.92 -26.89 -28.11
N GLU A 35 9.67 -26.85 -26.80
CA GLU A 35 10.56 -27.47 -25.81
C GLU A 35 10.61 -29.01 -25.95
N ALA A 36 9.47 -29.67 -26.15
CA ALA A 36 9.41 -31.11 -26.38
C ALA A 36 10.27 -31.54 -27.57
N ARG A 37 10.14 -30.86 -28.71
CA ARG A 37 10.96 -31.09 -29.91
C ARG A 37 12.43 -30.85 -29.66
N ARG A 38 12.80 -29.77 -28.95
CA ARG A 38 14.20 -29.49 -28.59
C ARG A 38 14.82 -30.55 -27.68
N ARG A 39 14.03 -31.22 -26.84
CA ARG A 39 14.50 -32.31 -25.98
C ARG A 39 14.63 -33.60 -26.79
N ALA A 40 13.63 -33.92 -27.61
CA ALA A 40 13.66 -35.07 -28.51
C ALA A 40 14.83 -34.99 -29.51
N SER A 41 15.08 -33.82 -30.10
CA SER A 41 16.21 -33.61 -31.02
C SER A 41 17.59 -33.72 -30.37
N ARG A 42 17.66 -33.56 -29.04
CA ARG A 42 18.86 -33.79 -28.22
C ARG A 42 18.96 -35.23 -27.70
N GLY A 43 18.05 -36.11 -28.11
CA GLY A 43 18.06 -37.54 -27.78
C GLY A 43 17.34 -37.91 -26.47
N ALA A 44 16.57 -37.01 -25.87
CA ALA A 44 15.72 -37.36 -24.73
C ALA A 44 14.49 -38.17 -25.18
N ASP A 45 14.06 -39.12 -24.34
CA ASP A 45 12.84 -39.90 -24.59
C ASP A 45 11.59 -39.09 -24.21
N VAL A 46 10.94 -38.48 -25.22
CA VAL A 46 9.81 -37.58 -25.04
C VAL A 46 8.54 -38.17 -25.65
N VAL A 47 7.49 -38.22 -24.85
CA VAL A 47 6.17 -38.70 -25.26
C VAL A 47 5.11 -37.63 -25.01
N VAL A 48 4.20 -37.45 -25.95
CA VAL A 48 3.02 -36.61 -25.80
C VAL A 48 1.89 -37.44 -25.20
N GLY A 49 1.60 -37.22 -23.91
CA GLY A 49 0.52 -37.90 -23.22
C GLY A 49 -0.84 -37.29 -23.56
N PHE A 50 -0.92 -35.96 -23.51
CA PHE A 50 -2.12 -35.23 -23.91
C PHE A 50 -1.76 -33.82 -24.35
N VAL A 51 -2.24 -33.40 -25.52
CA VAL A 51 -2.13 -32.02 -26.03
C VAL A 51 -3.40 -31.65 -26.75
N GLU A 52 -3.92 -30.46 -26.49
CA GLU A 52 -5.08 -29.92 -27.19
C GLU A 52 -4.66 -28.79 -28.14
N CYS A 53 -4.73 -29.06 -29.45
CA CYS A 53 -4.28 -28.13 -30.48
C CYS A 53 -5.39 -27.17 -30.95
N HIS A 54 -6.66 -27.43 -30.61
CA HIS A 54 -7.84 -26.66 -31.04
C HIS A 54 -7.89 -26.37 -32.55
N GLY A 55 -7.48 -27.32 -33.40
CA GLY A 55 -7.51 -27.18 -34.86
C GLY A 55 -6.47 -26.22 -35.43
N ARG A 56 -5.44 -25.84 -34.66
CA ARG A 56 -4.42 -24.87 -35.10
C ARG A 56 -3.32 -25.58 -35.89
N ALA A 57 -3.36 -25.50 -37.22
CA ALA A 57 -2.41 -26.14 -38.13
C ALA A 57 -0.91 -25.95 -37.75
N ARG A 58 -0.51 -24.73 -37.32
CA ARG A 58 0.88 -24.48 -36.88
C ARG A 58 1.25 -25.21 -35.59
N THR A 59 0.29 -25.41 -34.69
CA THR A 59 0.52 -26.14 -33.43
C THR A 59 0.46 -27.65 -33.67
N GLU A 60 -0.40 -28.10 -34.57
CA GLU A 60 -0.47 -29.51 -35.00
C GLU A 60 0.84 -29.96 -35.66
N SER A 61 1.43 -29.13 -36.55
CA SER A 61 2.74 -29.41 -37.16
C SER A 61 3.89 -29.52 -36.16
N MET A 62 3.68 -29.10 -34.90
CA MET A 62 4.67 -29.27 -33.83
C MET A 62 4.64 -30.67 -33.21
N LEU A 63 3.58 -31.45 -33.45
CA LEU A 63 3.51 -32.87 -33.06
C LEU A 63 4.30 -33.75 -34.02
N ASP A 64 4.58 -33.27 -35.23
CA ASP A 64 5.34 -34.02 -36.24
C ASP A 64 6.73 -34.42 -35.71
N GLY A 65 6.96 -35.74 -35.64
CA GLY A 65 8.20 -36.32 -35.14
C GLY A 65 8.25 -36.55 -33.62
N LEU A 66 7.16 -36.32 -32.90
CA LEU A 66 6.99 -36.73 -31.49
C LEU A 66 6.12 -37.99 -31.40
N GLU A 67 6.44 -38.88 -30.46
CA GLU A 67 5.59 -40.03 -30.12
C GLU A 67 4.35 -39.52 -29.38
N VAL A 68 3.15 -39.87 -29.84
CA VAL A 68 1.87 -39.43 -29.24
C VAL A 68 1.12 -40.67 -28.74
N VAL A 69 0.74 -40.66 -27.46
CA VAL A 69 -0.09 -41.71 -26.87
C VAL A 69 -1.54 -41.52 -27.33
N ALA A 70 -2.18 -42.62 -27.73
CA ALA A 70 -3.58 -42.59 -28.12
C ALA A 70 -4.45 -42.16 -26.93
N ARG A 71 -5.38 -41.23 -27.18
CA ARG A 71 -6.33 -40.74 -26.17
C ARG A 71 -7.34 -41.85 -25.81
N ALA A 72 -7.72 -41.92 -24.54
CA ALA A 72 -8.71 -42.87 -24.06
C ALA A 72 -10.14 -42.34 -24.32
N PRO A 73 -11.01 -43.09 -25.01
CA PRO A 73 -12.41 -42.68 -25.19
C PRO A 73 -13.19 -42.87 -23.89
N CYS A 74 -13.94 -41.86 -23.47
CA CYS A 74 -14.78 -41.91 -22.27
C CYS A 74 -16.21 -41.42 -22.57
N GLY A 75 -17.20 -42.17 -22.07
CA GLY A 75 -18.62 -41.86 -22.25
C GLY A 75 -19.20 -41.23 -20.98
N TYR A 76 -19.79 -40.05 -21.09
CA TYR A 76 -20.45 -39.39 -19.95
C TYR A 76 -21.71 -38.64 -20.37
N ARG A 77 -22.82 -38.89 -19.67
CA ARG A 77 -24.14 -38.27 -19.94
C ARG A 77 -24.60 -38.32 -21.40
N GLY A 78 -24.29 -39.40 -22.11
CA GLY A 78 -24.65 -39.59 -23.52
C GLY A 78 -23.72 -38.90 -24.54
N GLY A 79 -22.70 -38.16 -24.09
CA GLY A 79 -21.61 -37.65 -24.92
C GLY A 79 -20.40 -38.58 -24.93
N GLN A 80 -19.65 -38.57 -26.03
CA GLN A 80 -18.32 -39.18 -26.14
C GLN A 80 -17.26 -38.09 -25.99
N PHE A 81 -16.29 -38.34 -25.12
CA PHE A 81 -15.16 -37.46 -24.84
C PHE A 81 -13.86 -38.26 -24.98
N GLU A 82 -12.73 -37.55 -25.07
CA GLU A 82 -11.40 -38.14 -25.12
C GLU A 82 -10.56 -37.58 -23.97
N GLU A 83 -9.84 -38.44 -23.26
CA GLU A 83 -8.98 -38.08 -22.13
C GLU A 83 -7.57 -38.63 -22.30
N MET A 84 -6.65 -38.15 -21.46
CA MET A 84 -5.30 -38.71 -21.37
C MET A 84 -5.36 -40.17 -20.87
N ASP A 85 -4.71 -41.09 -21.58
CA ASP A 85 -4.49 -42.45 -21.08
C ASP A 85 -3.29 -42.49 -20.12
N LEU A 86 -3.54 -42.14 -18.85
CA LEU A 86 -2.52 -42.16 -17.80
C LEU A 86 -1.84 -43.53 -17.67
N ALA A 87 -2.59 -44.62 -17.81
CA ALA A 87 -2.06 -45.97 -17.66
C ALA A 87 -1.09 -46.32 -18.79
N ALA A 88 -1.40 -45.91 -20.03
CA ALA A 88 -0.50 -46.09 -21.17
C ALA A 88 0.79 -45.26 -21.02
N VAL A 89 0.71 -44.00 -20.55
CA VAL A 89 1.89 -43.17 -20.32
C VAL A 89 2.78 -43.77 -19.22
N LEU A 90 2.18 -44.22 -18.10
CA LEU A 90 2.89 -44.89 -17.01
C LEU A 90 3.52 -46.21 -17.44
N ALA A 91 2.86 -46.99 -18.30
CA ALA A 91 3.39 -48.23 -18.85
C ALA A 91 4.56 -47.98 -19.81
N ARG A 92 4.50 -46.89 -20.60
CA ARG A 92 5.54 -46.48 -21.54
C ARG A 92 6.82 -45.96 -20.85
N ARG A 93 6.68 -45.41 -19.63
CA ARG A 93 7.79 -44.87 -18.81
C ARG A 93 8.77 -43.96 -19.59
N PRO A 94 8.29 -42.89 -20.25
CA PRO A 94 9.17 -41.96 -20.93
C PRO A 94 10.05 -41.18 -19.93
N GLN A 95 11.14 -40.58 -20.39
CA GLN A 95 11.88 -39.62 -19.58
C GLN A 95 11.07 -38.34 -19.36
N VAL A 96 10.38 -37.87 -20.41
CA VAL A 96 9.57 -36.65 -20.38
C VAL A 96 8.18 -36.90 -20.98
N ALA A 97 7.13 -36.55 -20.25
CA ALA A 97 5.76 -36.55 -20.74
C ALA A 97 5.24 -35.11 -20.94
N ILE A 98 4.60 -34.85 -22.09
CA ILE A 98 3.91 -33.58 -22.36
C ILE A 98 2.42 -33.74 -22.04
N VAL A 99 1.91 -32.87 -21.16
CA VAL A 99 0.52 -32.91 -20.68
C VAL A 99 -0.06 -31.51 -20.65
N ASP A 100 -0.90 -31.15 -21.62
CA ASP A 100 -1.59 -29.86 -21.70
C ASP A 100 -2.85 -29.78 -20.82
N GLU A 101 -3.36 -28.56 -20.64
CA GLU A 101 -4.52 -28.20 -19.82
C GLU A 101 -4.36 -28.66 -18.35
N PHE A 102 -3.36 -28.13 -17.66
CA PHE A 102 -3.03 -28.49 -16.27
C PHE A 102 -4.24 -28.42 -15.30
N ALA A 103 -5.18 -27.50 -15.57
CA ALA A 103 -6.36 -27.26 -14.75
C ALA A 103 -7.59 -28.12 -15.06
N HIS A 104 -7.51 -28.93 -16.12
CA HIS A 104 -8.63 -29.71 -16.64
C HIS A 104 -9.27 -30.59 -15.56
N SER A 105 -10.60 -30.62 -15.59
CA SER A 105 -11.39 -31.54 -14.75
C SER A 105 -11.69 -32.81 -15.53
N ASN A 106 -11.10 -33.92 -15.12
CA ASN A 106 -11.25 -35.19 -15.82
C ASN A 106 -12.71 -35.64 -15.83
N VAL A 107 -13.15 -36.24 -16.95
CA VAL A 107 -14.51 -36.76 -17.09
C VAL A 107 -14.82 -37.81 -16.01
N PRO A 108 -15.91 -37.67 -15.23
CA PRO A 108 -16.29 -38.63 -14.20
C PRO A 108 -16.48 -40.03 -14.78
N GLY A 109 -15.72 -41.01 -14.26
CA GLY A 109 -15.77 -42.41 -14.69
C GLY A 109 -14.83 -42.78 -15.84
N GLY A 110 -14.11 -41.82 -16.44
CA GLY A 110 -13.12 -42.05 -17.51
C GLY A 110 -11.68 -42.31 -17.05
N GLY A 111 -11.36 -42.10 -15.76
CA GLY A 111 -10.02 -42.24 -15.20
C GLY A 111 -10.02 -42.42 -13.68
N ARG A 112 -8.83 -42.53 -13.06
CA ARG A 112 -8.68 -42.74 -11.60
C ARG A 112 -8.83 -41.45 -10.80
N ASN A 113 -8.38 -40.32 -11.36
CA ASN A 113 -8.35 -39.03 -10.68
C ASN A 113 -9.41 -38.06 -11.20
N ALA A 114 -9.80 -37.11 -10.37
CA ALA A 114 -10.79 -36.09 -10.70
C ALA A 114 -10.21 -34.88 -11.46
N LYS A 115 -8.90 -34.64 -11.33
CA LYS A 115 -8.22 -33.49 -11.91
C LYS A 115 -6.93 -33.91 -12.63
N ARG A 116 -6.62 -33.27 -13.76
CA ARG A 116 -5.42 -33.59 -14.54
C ARG A 116 -4.11 -33.34 -13.79
N TRP A 117 -4.06 -32.34 -12.91
CA TRP A 117 -2.88 -32.12 -12.06
C TRP A 117 -2.58 -33.31 -11.13
N GLN A 118 -3.59 -34.12 -10.76
CA GLN A 118 -3.39 -35.34 -9.96
C GLN A 118 -2.78 -36.46 -10.82
N ASP A 119 -3.19 -36.58 -12.08
CA ASP A 119 -2.55 -37.50 -13.03
C ASP A 119 -1.08 -37.15 -13.23
N ILE A 120 -0.78 -35.84 -13.30
CA ILE A 120 0.59 -35.33 -13.38
C ILE A 120 1.37 -35.68 -12.10
N GLU A 121 0.77 -35.57 -10.91
CA GLU A 121 1.43 -36.03 -9.69
C GLU A 121 1.75 -37.53 -9.70
N GLU A 122 0.89 -38.38 -10.26
CA GLU A 122 1.18 -39.81 -10.44
C GLU A 122 2.35 -40.05 -11.40
N LEU A 123 2.43 -39.29 -12.50
CA LEU A 123 3.56 -39.35 -13.44
C LEU A 123 4.88 -38.92 -12.75
N LEU A 124 4.85 -37.82 -11.99
CA LEU A 124 6.01 -37.34 -11.24
C LEU A 124 6.43 -38.36 -10.17
N ALA A 125 5.48 -38.96 -9.45
CA ALA A 125 5.76 -40.01 -8.46
C ALA A 125 6.38 -41.27 -9.09
N ALA A 126 6.08 -41.55 -10.37
CA ALA A 126 6.71 -42.62 -11.14
C ALA A 126 8.11 -42.28 -11.67
N GLY A 127 8.63 -41.07 -11.41
CA GLY A 127 9.93 -40.60 -11.86
C GLY A 127 9.96 -40.01 -13.27
N ILE A 128 8.80 -39.68 -13.85
CA ILE A 128 8.66 -39.12 -15.20
C ILE A 128 8.65 -37.59 -15.10
N ASP A 129 9.50 -36.89 -15.85
CA ASP A 129 9.45 -35.42 -15.93
C ASP A 129 8.20 -34.99 -16.72
N VAL A 130 7.50 -33.96 -16.25
CA VAL A 130 6.28 -33.48 -16.93
C VAL A 130 6.46 -32.03 -17.36
N ILE A 131 6.09 -31.74 -18.61
CA ILE A 131 5.96 -30.36 -19.11
C ILE A 131 4.49 -30.10 -19.38
N SER A 132 3.97 -29.01 -18.80
CA SER A 132 2.55 -28.67 -18.85
C SER A 132 2.33 -27.17 -19.07
N ALA A 133 1.10 -26.78 -19.38
CA ALA A 133 0.69 -25.40 -19.60
C ALA A 133 -0.54 -25.03 -18.76
N LEU A 134 -0.52 -23.81 -18.22
CA LEU A 134 -1.55 -23.30 -17.30
C LEU A 134 -1.84 -21.82 -17.58
N ASN A 135 -3.10 -21.41 -17.50
CA ASN A 135 -3.47 -19.99 -17.47
C ASN A 135 -3.59 -19.50 -16.02
N ILE A 136 -3.27 -18.21 -15.80
CA ILE A 136 -3.39 -17.57 -14.49
C ILE A 136 -4.82 -17.61 -13.91
N GLN A 137 -5.82 -17.61 -14.79
CA GLN A 137 -7.25 -17.68 -14.44
C GLN A 137 -7.66 -18.95 -13.70
N HIS A 138 -6.87 -20.02 -13.82
CA HIS A 138 -7.19 -21.31 -13.19
C HIS A 138 -6.55 -21.46 -11.81
N LEU A 139 -5.81 -20.46 -11.33
CA LEU A 139 -5.31 -20.50 -9.96
C LEU A 139 -6.44 -20.23 -8.98
N GLU A 140 -6.58 -21.10 -7.98
CA GLU A 140 -7.65 -21.04 -7.00
C GLU A 140 -7.64 -19.73 -6.20
N SER A 141 -6.47 -19.24 -5.79
CA SER A 141 -6.35 -17.98 -5.04
C SER A 141 -6.78 -16.74 -5.81
N LEU A 142 -6.80 -16.82 -7.15
CA LEU A 142 -7.11 -15.68 -8.03
C LEU A 142 -8.51 -15.76 -8.63
N ASN A 143 -9.30 -16.81 -8.32
CA ASN A 143 -10.58 -17.06 -8.97
C ASN A 143 -11.55 -15.87 -8.83
N ASP A 144 -11.79 -15.40 -7.61
CA ASP A 144 -12.71 -14.29 -7.33
C ASP A 144 -12.29 -12.98 -8.05
N VAL A 145 -10.98 -12.72 -8.09
CA VAL A 145 -10.43 -11.52 -8.74
C VAL A 145 -10.58 -11.62 -10.25
N VAL A 146 -10.31 -12.80 -10.81
CA VAL A 146 -10.42 -13.07 -12.24
C VAL A 146 -11.87 -13.07 -12.71
N GLU A 147 -12.80 -13.62 -11.95
CA GLU A 147 -14.23 -13.57 -12.25
C GLU A 147 -14.72 -12.11 -12.23
N LYS A 148 -14.27 -11.31 -11.26
CA LYS A 148 -14.61 -9.87 -11.22
C LYS A 148 -14.08 -9.10 -12.43
N ILE A 149 -12.90 -9.46 -12.94
CA ILE A 149 -12.30 -8.83 -14.13
C ILE A 149 -13.00 -9.29 -15.41
N THR A 150 -13.17 -10.60 -15.57
CA THR A 150 -13.60 -11.22 -16.85
C THR A 150 -15.11 -11.38 -16.96
N GLN A 151 -15.85 -11.29 -15.85
CA GLN A 151 -17.29 -11.57 -15.72
C GLN A 151 -17.68 -12.99 -16.13
N VAL A 152 -16.71 -13.92 -16.17
CA VAL A 152 -16.93 -15.33 -16.51
C VAL A 152 -16.49 -16.20 -15.33
N PRO A 153 -17.38 -17.03 -14.76
CA PRO A 153 -17.02 -17.90 -13.65
C PRO A 153 -16.01 -18.97 -14.10
N GLN A 154 -14.98 -19.23 -13.29
CA GLN A 154 -14.00 -20.26 -13.58
C GLN A 154 -14.35 -21.55 -12.83
N HIS A 155 -14.75 -22.58 -13.57
CA HIS A 155 -15.10 -23.89 -13.02
C HIS A 155 -13.90 -24.83 -12.87
N GLU A 156 -12.83 -24.56 -13.62
CA GLU A 156 -11.61 -25.35 -13.61
C GLU A 156 -10.51 -24.61 -12.86
N THR A 157 -10.20 -25.11 -11.67
CA THR A 157 -9.21 -24.54 -10.77
C THR A 157 -8.12 -25.55 -10.38
N VAL A 158 -6.96 -24.99 -10.01
CA VAL A 158 -5.79 -25.67 -9.50
C VAL A 158 -5.33 -24.95 -8.23
N PRO A 159 -5.07 -25.68 -7.13
CA PRO A 159 -4.50 -25.08 -5.94
C PRO A 159 -3.11 -24.50 -6.22
N ASP A 160 -2.87 -23.27 -5.75
CA ASP A 160 -1.60 -22.56 -5.97
C ASP A 160 -0.38 -23.37 -5.55
N GLU A 161 -0.46 -24.11 -4.44
CA GLU A 161 0.62 -24.94 -3.91
C GLU A 161 1.08 -26.02 -4.89
N VAL A 162 0.17 -26.58 -5.70
CA VAL A 162 0.50 -27.59 -6.72
C VAL A 162 1.39 -26.97 -7.80
N VAL A 163 1.07 -25.75 -8.24
CA VAL A 163 1.87 -25.02 -9.23
C VAL A 163 3.17 -24.50 -8.63
N ARG A 164 3.15 -24.06 -7.36
CA ARG A 164 4.33 -23.59 -6.63
C ARG A 164 5.37 -24.70 -6.44
N ARG A 165 4.94 -25.95 -6.23
CA ARG A 165 5.83 -27.13 -6.19
C ARG A 165 6.49 -27.49 -7.52
N ALA A 166 6.09 -26.90 -8.65
CA ALA A 166 6.79 -27.10 -9.91
C ALA A 166 8.28 -26.74 -9.77
N HIS A 167 9.16 -27.46 -10.45
CA HIS A 167 10.59 -27.15 -10.42
C HIS A 167 10.90 -25.87 -11.20
N GLN A 168 10.16 -25.62 -12.27
CA GLN A 168 10.31 -24.43 -13.09
C GLN A 168 8.93 -23.93 -13.54
N VAL A 169 8.70 -22.63 -13.41
CA VAL A 169 7.56 -21.93 -14.01
C VAL A 169 8.09 -20.88 -14.96
N GLU A 170 7.67 -20.92 -16.22
CA GLU A 170 8.10 -19.99 -17.26
C GLU A 170 6.90 -19.17 -17.75
N LEU A 171 6.98 -17.85 -17.64
CA LEU A 171 5.93 -16.95 -18.09
C LEU A 171 5.96 -16.80 -19.61
N VAL A 172 4.88 -17.17 -20.27
CA VAL A 172 4.63 -16.92 -21.69
C VAL A 172 3.80 -15.65 -21.83
N ASP A 173 4.49 -14.53 -22.03
CA ASP A 173 3.87 -13.21 -22.13
C ASP A 173 3.71 -12.74 -23.58
N ILE A 174 2.63 -12.01 -23.84
CA ILE A 174 2.36 -11.29 -25.07
C ILE A 174 1.57 -10.02 -24.72
N PRO A 175 1.86 -8.87 -25.35
CA PRO A 175 1.06 -7.67 -25.15
C PRO A 175 -0.43 -7.92 -25.48
N PRO A 176 -1.38 -7.31 -24.74
CA PRO A 176 -2.82 -7.43 -25.01
C PRO A 176 -3.20 -7.20 -26.47
N GLU A 177 -2.61 -6.19 -27.11
CA GLU A 177 -2.85 -5.85 -28.52
C GLU A 177 -2.34 -6.96 -29.45
N GLY A 178 -1.20 -7.57 -29.10
CA GLY A 178 -0.64 -8.70 -29.83
C GLY A 178 -1.52 -9.94 -29.74
N LEU A 179 -2.11 -10.20 -28.58
CA LEU A 179 -3.03 -11.32 -28.39
C LEU A 179 -4.33 -11.12 -29.17
N ARG A 180 -4.93 -9.92 -29.09
CA ARG A 180 -6.14 -9.56 -29.85
C ARG A 180 -5.90 -9.62 -31.36
N ARG A 181 -4.73 -9.18 -31.83
CA ARG A 181 -4.35 -9.29 -33.25
C ARG A 181 -4.29 -10.75 -33.70
N ARG A 182 -3.66 -11.63 -32.91
CA ARG A 182 -3.62 -13.07 -33.21
C ARG A 182 -5.01 -13.68 -33.27
N MET A 183 -5.92 -13.22 -32.41
CA MET A 183 -7.32 -13.65 -32.38
C MET A 183 -8.10 -13.17 -33.61
N ALA A 184 -7.97 -11.90 -33.98
CA ALA A 184 -8.61 -11.31 -35.16
C ALA A 184 -8.17 -12.00 -36.47
N HIS A 185 -6.95 -12.52 -36.53
CA HIS A 185 -6.44 -13.30 -37.67
C HIS A 185 -6.86 -14.78 -37.62
N GLY A 186 -7.76 -15.19 -36.72
CA GLY A 186 -8.26 -16.57 -36.61
C GLY A 186 -7.26 -17.58 -36.03
N ASN A 187 -6.15 -17.14 -35.41
CA ASN A 187 -5.12 -18.06 -34.90
C ASN A 187 -5.43 -18.66 -33.52
N ILE A 188 -6.55 -18.28 -32.88
CA ILE A 188 -6.88 -18.66 -31.50
C ILE A 188 -8.23 -19.36 -31.41
N TYR A 189 -9.26 -18.82 -32.05
CA TYR A 189 -10.62 -19.38 -32.14
C TYR A 189 -11.08 -19.46 -33.59
N ALA A 190 -12.05 -20.34 -33.87
CA ALA A 190 -12.77 -20.37 -35.15
C ALA A 190 -13.45 -19.02 -35.42
N PRO A 191 -13.51 -18.54 -36.68
CA PRO A 191 -13.95 -17.19 -37.04
C PRO A 191 -15.30 -16.79 -36.42
N GLU A 192 -16.23 -17.73 -36.32
CA GLU A 192 -17.59 -17.54 -35.81
C GLU A 192 -17.65 -17.16 -34.32
N LYS A 193 -16.63 -17.49 -33.52
CA LYS A 193 -16.56 -17.21 -32.07
C LYS A 193 -15.64 -16.04 -31.73
N VAL A 194 -14.98 -15.44 -32.73
CA VAL A 194 -13.97 -14.40 -32.53
C VAL A 194 -14.60 -13.10 -32.01
N ASP A 195 -15.70 -12.65 -32.62
CA ASP A 195 -16.31 -11.35 -32.29
C ASP A 195 -16.89 -11.32 -30.88
N ALA A 196 -17.62 -12.37 -30.47
CA ALA A 196 -18.16 -12.48 -29.12
C ALA A 196 -17.05 -12.52 -28.05
N ALA A 197 -16.00 -13.31 -28.28
CA ALA A 197 -14.92 -13.41 -27.31
C ALA A 197 -14.03 -12.14 -27.28
N LEU A 198 -13.88 -11.41 -28.38
CA LEU A 198 -13.22 -10.09 -28.42
C LEU A 198 -14.03 -9.01 -27.69
N ALA A 199 -15.37 -9.13 -27.73
CA ALA A 199 -16.28 -8.22 -27.06
C ALA A 199 -16.36 -8.44 -25.54
N ASP A 200 -16.07 -9.65 -25.02
CA ASP A 200 -16.21 -9.97 -23.59
C ASP A 200 -14.87 -10.30 -22.90
N TYR A 201 -14.36 -11.52 -23.08
CA TYR A 201 -13.18 -11.99 -22.35
C TYR A 201 -11.89 -11.25 -22.76
N PHE A 202 -11.69 -11.01 -24.07
CA PHE A 202 -10.45 -10.48 -24.64
C PHE A 202 -10.44 -8.94 -24.78
N ARG A 203 -11.08 -8.23 -23.84
CA ARG A 203 -10.99 -6.76 -23.73
C ARG A 203 -9.57 -6.33 -23.31
N PRO A 204 -9.04 -5.20 -23.82
CA PRO A 204 -7.72 -4.70 -23.43
C PRO A 204 -7.53 -4.53 -21.91
N GLY A 205 -8.55 -4.03 -21.21
CA GLY A 205 -8.53 -3.91 -19.75
C GLY A 205 -8.39 -5.26 -19.03
N ASN A 206 -9.18 -6.25 -19.44
CA ASN A 206 -9.15 -7.60 -18.87
C ASN A 206 -7.79 -8.26 -19.09
N LEU A 207 -7.29 -8.21 -20.33
CA LEU A 207 -5.99 -8.79 -20.68
C LEU A 207 -4.82 -8.11 -19.97
N THR A 208 -4.89 -6.79 -19.78
CA THR A 208 -3.87 -6.03 -19.02
C THR A 208 -3.87 -6.45 -17.56
N ALA A 209 -5.05 -6.57 -16.95
CA ALA A 209 -5.19 -6.99 -15.56
C ALA A 209 -4.72 -8.44 -15.36
N LEU A 210 -5.11 -9.38 -16.23
CA LEU A 210 -4.65 -10.77 -16.19
C LEU A 210 -3.14 -10.88 -16.40
N ARG A 211 -2.55 -10.06 -17.28
CA ARG A 211 -1.09 -9.98 -17.48
C ARG A 211 -0.39 -9.48 -16.23
N GLN A 212 -0.93 -8.45 -15.58
CA GLN A 212 -0.40 -7.94 -14.32
C GLN A 212 -0.47 -8.99 -13.20
N LEU A 213 -1.59 -9.69 -13.06
CA LEU A 213 -1.73 -10.80 -12.11
C LEU A 213 -0.71 -11.91 -12.37
N ALA A 214 -0.47 -12.27 -13.64
CA ALA A 214 0.52 -13.27 -14.00
C ALA A 214 1.95 -12.84 -13.65
N LEU A 215 2.30 -11.57 -13.89
CA LEU A 215 3.61 -11.01 -13.54
C LEU A 215 3.81 -10.94 -12.01
N LEU A 216 2.81 -10.49 -11.27
CA LEU A 216 2.85 -10.42 -9.80
C LEU A 216 3.01 -11.82 -9.19
N TRP A 217 2.21 -12.78 -9.64
CA TRP A 217 2.26 -14.14 -9.11
C TRP A 217 3.63 -14.81 -9.36
N VAL A 218 4.22 -14.59 -10.54
CA VAL A 218 5.57 -15.10 -10.84
C VAL A 218 6.64 -14.39 -10.00
N ALA A 219 6.50 -13.09 -9.75
CA ALA A 219 7.41 -12.34 -8.87
C ALA A 219 7.36 -12.89 -7.44
N ASP A 220 6.16 -13.10 -6.88
CA ASP A 220 5.98 -13.65 -5.53
C ASP A 220 6.62 -15.05 -5.40
N ARG A 221 6.51 -15.89 -6.44
CA ARG A 221 7.16 -17.20 -6.47
C ARG A 221 8.69 -17.09 -6.48
N VAL A 222 9.26 -16.14 -7.22
CA VAL A 222 10.72 -15.93 -7.25
C VAL A 222 11.21 -15.54 -5.86
N ASP A 223 10.48 -14.67 -5.16
CA ASP A 223 10.79 -14.28 -3.78
C ASP A 223 10.77 -15.48 -2.81
N GLU A 224 9.76 -16.35 -2.89
CA GLU A 224 9.66 -17.59 -2.09
C GLU A 224 10.77 -18.61 -2.41
N ALA A 225 11.10 -18.80 -3.70
CA ALA A 225 12.16 -19.71 -4.11
C ALA A 225 13.53 -19.23 -3.63
N LEU A 226 13.76 -17.91 -3.67
CA LEU A 226 14.95 -17.29 -3.09
C LEU A 226 15.00 -17.47 -1.57
N GLN A 227 13.86 -17.32 -0.88
CA GLN A 227 13.79 -17.52 0.57
C GLN A 227 14.08 -18.98 0.96
N SER A 228 13.53 -19.94 0.22
CA SER A 228 13.77 -21.38 0.43
C SER A 228 15.24 -21.73 0.18
N TYR A 229 15.82 -21.28 -0.93
CA TYR A 229 17.24 -21.45 -1.25
C TYR A 229 18.16 -20.88 -0.16
N ARG A 230 17.84 -19.69 0.38
CA ARG A 230 18.57 -19.07 1.50
C ARG A 230 18.51 -19.92 2.76
N SER A 231 17.33 -20.46 3.09
CA SER A 231 17.12 -21.28 4.29
C SER A 231 17.86 -22.62 4.20
N GLU A 232 17.86 -23.27 3.02
CA GLU A 232 18.53 -24.56 2.79
C GLU A 232 20.06 -24.42 2.73
N HIS A 233 20.57 -23.33 2.15
CA HIS A 233 22.01 -23.12 1.98
C HIS A 233 22.64 -22.28 3.09
N GLY A 234 21.89 -21.88 4.12
CA GLY A 234 22.40 -21.08 5.24
C GLY A 234 23.00 -19.73 4.83
N ILE A 235 22.53 -19.16 3.70
CA ILE A 235 23.08 -17.92 3.15
C ILE A 235 22.44 -16.73 3.86
N GLY A 236 23.10 -16.26 4.92
CA GLY A 236 22.66 -15.14 5.75
C GLY A 236 22.77 -13.75 5.12
N GLY A 237 23.27 -13.62 3.90
CA GLY A 237 23.39 -12.32 3.21
C GLY A 237 22.02 -11.77 2.79
N VAL A 238 21.79 -10.48 3.02
CA VAL A 238 20.58 -9.75 2.60
C VAL A 238 20.73 -9.39 1.12
N TRP A 239 19.82 -9.86 0.27
CA TRP A 239 19.80 -9.46 -1.13
C TRP A 239 19.05 -8.12 -1.27
N GLU A 240 19.76 -7.09 -1.73
CA GLU A 240 19.35 -5.68 -1.76
C GLU A 240 18.37 -5.33 -2.91
N THR A 241 17.16 -5.89 -2.91
CA THR A 241 16.11 -5.44 -3.87
C THR A 241 15.04 -4.55 -3.25
N ARG A 242 14.87 -4.57 -1.92
CA ARG A 242 14.04 -3.63 -1.17
C ARG A 242 14.82 -3.10 0.03
N GLU A 243 14.95 -1.78 0.15
CA GLU A 243 15.55 -1.17 1.35
C GLU A 243 14.59 -1.35 2.53
N ARG A 244 15.04 -2.05 3.57
CA ARG A 244 14.27 -2.20 4.81
C ARG A 244 14.98 -1.43 5.91
N VAL A 245 14.40 -0.27 6.26
CA VAL A 245 15.01 0.73 7.11
C VAL A 245 14.39 0.67 8.50
N VAL A 246 15.20 0.35 9.51
CA VAL A 246 14.80 0.40 10.91
C VAL A 246 15.20 1.73 11.52
N VAL A 247 14.27 2.44 12.17
CA VAL A 247 14.54 3.65 12.95
C VAL A 247 14.39 3.38 14.44
N ALA A 248 15.45 3.66 15.21
CA ALA A 248 15.42 3.51 16.65
C ALA A 248 14.83 4.77 17.32
N LEU A 249 13.78 4.58 18.12
CA LEU A 249 13.10 5.65 18.84
C LEU A 249 13.41 5.62 20.33
N THR A 250 13.98 6.72 20.82
CA THR A 250 14.30 6.96 22.24
C THR A 250 13.14 7.57 23.02
N GLY A 251 12.08 8.03 22.35
CA GLY A 251 10.93 8.71 22.96
C GLY A 251 11.13 10.20 23.25
N GLY A 252 12.25 10.77 22.79
CA GLY A 252 12.51 12.22 22.81
C GLY A 252 11.98 12.94 21.54
N PRO A 253 11.97 14.28 21.53
CA PRO A 253 11.47 15.09 20.40
C PRO A 253 12.28 14.93 19.10
N GLU A 254 13.46 14.29 19.16
CA GLU A 254 14.29 13.95 18.01
C GLU A 254 13.67 12.88 17.10
N GLY A 255 12.78 12.03 17.64
CA GLY A 255 12.22 10.89 16.90
C GLY A 255 11.49 11.30 15.62
N ASP A 256 10.78 12.42 15.61
CA ASP A 256 10.08 12.94 14.43
C ASP A 256 11.05 13.24 13.27
N THR A 257 12.26 13.73 13.59
CA THR A 257 13.29 14.03 12.60
C THR A 257 13.93 12.74 12.07
N LEU A 258 14.15 11.77 12.95
CA LEU A 258 14.69 10.46 12.59
C LEU A 258 13.72 9.70 11.67
N ILE A 259 12.43 9.72 11.98
CA ILE A 259 11.37 9.10 11.18
C ILE A 259 11.34 9.70 9.77
N ARG A 260 11.29 11.03 9.64
CA ARG A 260 11.28 11.69 8.32
C ARG A 260 12.58 11.48 7.53
N ARG A 261 13.69 11.21 8.22
CA ARG A 261 14.96 10.87 7.53
C ARG A 261 14.93 9.41 7.08
N ALA A 262 14.46 8.50 7.92
CA ALA A 262 14.32 7.08 7.61
C ALA A 262 13.31 6.84 6.48
N ALA A 263 12.17 7.53 6.47
CA ALA A 263 11.20 7.48 5.38
C ALA A 263 11.81 7.92 4.04
N ARG A 264 12.55 9.03 4.02
CA ARG A 264 13.29 9.46 2.82
C ARG A 264 14.36 8.48 2.36
N ILE A 265 14.92 7.69 3.27
CA ILE A 265 15.87 6.64 2.92
C ILE A 265 15.10 5.50 2.26
N ALA A 266 14.02 5.03 2.88
CA ALA A 266 13.17 3.95 2.34
C ALA A 266 12.55 4.32 0.97
N ASP A 267 12.09 5.56 0.79
CA ASP A 267 11.46 6.05 -0.45
C ASP A 267 12.41 6.12 -1.65
N ARG A 268 13.75 6.05 -1.45
CA ARG A 268 14.71 6.04 -2.57
C ARG A 268 14.69 4.72 -3.35
N SER A 269 14.20 3.66 -2.73
CA SER A 269 14.02 2.35 -3.35
C SER A 269 12.53 2.10 -3.57
N ALA A 270 12.15 1.69 -4.79
CA ALA A 270 10.75 1.43 -5.13
C ALA A 270 10.21 0.25 -4.28
N GLY A 271 9.40 0.57 -3.25
CA GLY A 271 8.84 -0.41 -2.31
C GLY A 271 9.71 -0.70 -1.09
N GLY A 272 10.46 0.29 -0.57
CA GLY A 272 11.19 0.16 0.69
C GLY A 272 10.26 0.11 1.92
N ASP A 273 10.65 -0.67 2.92
CA ASP A 273 9.91 -0.87 4.17
C ASP A 273 10.46 0.02 5.29
N LEU A 274 9.57 0.73 5.99
CA LEU A 274 9.93 1.53 7.16
C LEU A 274 9.47 0.85 8.45
N LEU A 275 10.42 0.55 9.32
CA LEU A 275 10.19 -0.07 10.62
C LEU A 275 10.68 0.87 11.71
N ALA A 276 9.88 1.07 12.76
CA ALA A 276 10.30 1.84 13.91
C ALA A 276 10.30 0.98 15.16
N VAL A 277 11.38 1.05 15.93
CA VAL A 277 11.56 0.23 17.12
C VAL A 277 11.81 1.09 18.35
N HIS A 278 11.07 0.83 19.40
CA HIS A 278 11.30 1.37 20.73
C HIS A 278 11.70 0.24 21.68
N VAL A 279 12.85 0.38 22.36
CA VAL A 279 13.29 -0.60 23.37
C VAL A 279 12.85 -0.13 24.75
N THR A 280 11.88 -0.84 25.32
CA THR A 280 11.44 -0.70 26.71
C THR A 280 12.34 -1.52 27.63
N ARG A 281 12.71 -0.98 28.80
CA ARG A 281 13.47 -1.73 29.80
C ARG A 281 12.54 -2.45 30.78
N SER A 282 12.97 -3.61 31.24
CA SER A 282 12.26 -4.49 32.17
C SER A 282 11.98 -3.89 33.56
N ASP A 283 12.58 -2.73 33.86
CA ASP A 283 12.46 -2.00 35.12
C ASP A 283 11.28 -1.01 35.18
N GLY A 284 10.49 -0.88 34.10
CA GLY A 284 9.25 -0.10 34.04
C GLY A 284 9.43 1.41 34.22
N LEU A 285 10.68 1.88 34.31
CA LEU A 285 11.03 3.29 34.52
C LEU A 285 11.72 3.82 33.27
N ALA A 286 10.96 3.96 32.18
CA ALA A 286 11.35 4.82 31.06
C ALA A 286 11.22 6.30 31.46
N ALA A 287 11.99 6.75 32.45
CA ALA A 287 11.92 8.09 33.05
C ALA A 287 12.43 9.23 32.13
N GLY A 288 12.31 9.07 30.82
CA GLY A 288 12.70 10.07 29.81
C GLY A 288 11.94 9.98 28.50
N ALA A 289 11.10 8.95 28.28
CA ALA A 289 10.25 8.88 27.11
C ALA A 289 8.92 9.57 27.44
N SER A 290 8.63 10.68 26.78
CA SER A 290 7.29 11.25 26.86
C SER A 290 6.36 10.29 26.12
N HIS A 291 5.44 9.63 26.84
CA HIS A 291 4.41 8.76 26.23
C HIS A 291 3.63 9.48 25.13
N ALA A 292 3.42 10.79 25.28
CA ALA A 292 2.81 11.64 24.25
C ALA A 292 3.69 11.79 22.99
N SER A 293 5.02 11.85 23.14
CA SER A 293 5.95 11.88 22.00
C SER A 293 6.00 10.54 21.26
N LEU A 294 6.03 9.41 21.98
CA LEU A 294 5.99 8.08 21.36
C LEU A 294 4.67 7.83 20.62
N ALA A 295 3.53 8.27 21.18
CA ALA A 295 2.24 8.17 20.51
C ALA A 295 2.18 9.02 19.22
N ARG A 296 2.72 10.25 19.24
CA ARG A 296 2.83 11.08 18.03
C ARG A 296 3.78 10.48 16.99
N GLN A 297 4.91 9.94 17.42
CA GLN A 297 5.89 9.29 16.55
C GLN A 297 5.31 8.04 15.89
N ARG A 298 4.59 7.23 16.66
CA ARG A 298 3.87 6.07 16.13
C ARG A 298 2.89 6.45 15.03
N ARG A 299 2.05 7.48 15.26
CA ARG A 299 1.15 8.00 14.23
C ARG A 299 1.91 8.46 12.98
N LEU A 300 3.00 9.21 13.17
CA LEU A 300 3.82 9.69 12.06
C LEU A 300 4.42 8.55 11.22
N ILE A 301 4.81 7.43 11.84
CA ILE A 301 5.30 6.24 11.13
C ILE A 301 4.17 5.56 10.35
N GLU A 302 3.01 5.38 10.99
CA GLU A 302 1.83 4.78 10.36
C GLU A 302 1.32 5.64 9.18
N ASP A 303 1.33 6.97 9.30
CA ASP A 303 0.98 7.92 8.23
C ASP A 303 1.95 7.85 7.04
N LEU A 304 3.21 7.46 7.29
CA LEU A 304 4.24 7.26 6.27
C LEU A 304 4.27 5.82 5.74
N GLY A 305 3.28 5.00 6.07
CA GLY A 305 3.17 3.61 5.61
C GLY A 305 4.12 2.62 6.30
N GLY A 306 4.78 3.04 7.39
CA GLY A 306 5.67 2.18 8.18
C GLY A 306 4.98 1.50 9.37
N SER A 307 5.68 0.57 10.02
CA SER A 307 5.18 -0.15 11.20
C SER A 307 5.97 0.17 12.47
N TYR A 308 5.29 0.17 13.62
CA TYR A 308 5.88 0.49 14.93
C TYR A 308 5.92 -0.75 15.84
N HIS A 309 7.09 -1.00 16.42
CA HIS A 309 7.40 -2.15 17.26
C HIS A 309 7.96 -1.70 18.61
N SER A 310 7.58 -2.42 19.67
CA SER A 310 8.10 -2.22 21.01
C SER A 310 8.75 -3.50 21.50
N VAL A 311 10.06 -3.46 21.73
CA VAL A 311 10.85 -4.61 22.18
C VAL A 311 11.23 -4.40 23.64
N VAL A 312 11.25 -5.47 24.43
CA VAL A 312 11.72 -5.42 25.82
C VAL A 312 13.17 -5.86 25.86
N GLY A 313 14.07 -5.02 26.38
CA GLY A 313 15.50 -5.34 26.44
C GLY A 313 16.27 -4.52 27.48
N ASP A 314 17.08 -5.21 28.29
CA ASP A 314 17.93 -4.57 29.31
C ASP A 314 19.15 -3.85 28.70
N ASP A 315 19.57 -4.29 27.52
CA ASP A 315 20.58 -3.64 26.70
C ASP A 315 20.00 -3.16 25.36
N VAL A 316 19.87 -1.84 25.23
CA VAL A 316 19.24 -1.21 24.07
C VAL A 316 20.03 -1.46 22.78
N ALA A 317 21.36 -1.50 22.83
CA ALA A 317 22.17 -1.70 21.64
C ALA A 317 22.00 -3.12 21.08
N THR A 318 22.09 -4.12 21.95
CA THR A 318 21.90 -5.53 21.60
C THR A 318 20.49 -5.77 21.07
N ALA A 319 19.46 -5.31 21.79
CA ALA A 319 18.06 -5.47 21.39
C ALA A 319 17.73 -4.81 20.04
N LEU A 320 18.32 -3.64 19.74
CA LEU A 320 18.14 -2.97 18.45
C LEU A 320 18.74 -3.77 17.29
N VAL A 321 19.93 -4.34 17.48
CA VAL A 321 20.61 -5.14 16.44
C VAL A 321 19.92 -6.49 16.25
N GLU A 322 19.50 -7.16 17.34
CA GLU A 322 18.72 -8.40 17.26
C GLU A 322 17.41 -8.18 16.52
N PHE A 323 16.68 -7.11 16.84
CA PHE A 323 15.47 -6.74 16.12
C PHE A 323 15.74 -6.44 14.64
N ALA A 324 16.77 -5.63 14.35
CA ALA A 324 17.13 -5.30 12.98
C ALA A 324 17.53 -6.54 12.15
N ARG A 325 18.21 -7.52 12.77
CA ARG A 325 18.52 -8.81 12.11
C ARG A 325 17.29 -9.67 11.92
N ALA A 326 16.42 -9.78 12.92
CA ALA A 326 15.19 -10.57 12.84
C ALA A 326 14.28 -10.07 11.70
N GLU A 327 14.18 -8.75 11.53
CA GLU A 327 13.39 -8.12 10.47
C GLU A 327 14.12 -8.05 9.11
N ASN A 328 15.36 -8.55 9.02
CA ASN A 328 16.23 -8.45 7.84
C ASN A 328 16.41 -7.00 7.35
N ALA A 329 16.65 -6.07 8.27
CA ALA A 329 16.88 -4.67 7.96
C ALA A 329 18.21 -4.48 7.23
N THR A 330 18.20 -3.72 6.13
CA THR A 330 19.42 -3.30 5.42
C THR A 330 20.08 -2.11 6.09
N GLN A 331 19.27 -1.23 6.72
CA GLN A 331 19.77 -0.01 7.35
C GLN A 331 19.16 0.22 8.73
N LEU A 332 19.96 0.80 9.63
CA LEU A 332 19.55 1.16 10.99
C LEU A 332 19.83 2.65 11.25
N VAL A 333 18.77 3.45 11.38
CA VAL A 333 18.81 4.89 11.64
C VAL A 333 18.80 5.16 13.15
N LEU A 334 19.82 5.85 13.63
CA LEU A 334 20.00 6.20 15.04
C LEU A 334 20.18 7.72 15.24
N GLY A 335 19.61 8.26 16.31
CA GLY A 335 19.90 9.61 16.75
C GLY A 335 21.28 9.73 17.41
N THR A 336 21.97 10.84 17.16
CA THR A 336 23.26 11.14 17.83
C THR A 336 23.03 11.83 19.18
N SER A 337 23.54 11.23 20.27
CA SER A 337 23.60 11.87 21.59
C SER A 337 25.01 12.41 21.86
N ARG A 338 25.19 13.72 22.02
CA ARG A 338 26.48 14.30 22.47
C ARG A 338 26.64 14.14 23.99
N ARG A 339 27.59 13.31 24.42
CA ARG A 339 27.99 13.14 25.84
C ARG A 339 29.32 13.83 26.13
N GLY A 340 29.47 14.39 27.33
CA GLY A 340 30.71 15.02 27.81
C GLY A 340 31.87 14.03 27.98
N ARG A 341 33.12 14.51 27.90
CA ARG A 341 34.33 13.67 27.97
C ARG A 341 34.44 12.87 29.28
N LEU A 342 34.08 13.46 30.42
CA LEU A 342 34.09 12.81 31.74
C LEU A 342 33.01 11.73 31.89
N GLU A 343 31.82 11.98 31.34
CA GLU A 343 30.69 11.05 31.45
C GLU A 343 30.93 9.76 30.64
N ARG A 344 31.63 9.88 29.51
CA ARG A 344 32.08 8.77 28.66
C ARG A 344 33.10 7.87 29.36
N PHE A 345 33.93 8.43 30.24
CA PHE A 345 34.93 7.68 30.99
C PHE A 345 34.30 6.86 32.14
N VAL A 346 33.24 7.38 32.78
CA VAL A 346 32.63 6.78 33.98
C VAL A 346 31.52 5.77 33.66
N THR A 347 30.75 5.97 32.59
CA THR A 347 29.56 5.15 32.27
C THR A 347 29.77 4.11 31.17
N GLY A 348 30.96 4.06 30.57
CA GLY A 348 31.28 3.20 29.45
C GLY A 348 30.79 3.73 28.09
N ARG A 349 30.89 2.88 27.06
CA ARG A 349 30.59 3.20 25.65
C ARG A 349 29.10 3.54 25.45
N GLY A 350 28.81 4.33 24.41
CA GLY A 350 27.45 4.77 24.09
C GLY A 350 26.66 3.76 23.25
N THR A 351 25.33 3.80 23.34
CA THR A 351 24.43 2.91 22.58
C THR A 351 24.72 2.93 21.08
N GLY A 352 24.95 4.12 20.49
CA GLY A 352 25.30 4.22 19.07
C GLY A 352 26.71 3.77 18.70
N GLU A 353 27.63 3.63 19.66
CA GLU A 353 28.97 3.06 19.42
C GLU A 353 28.89 1.53 19.47
N THR A 354 28.21 1.00 20.48
CA THR A 354 27.93 -0.43 20.61
C THR A 354 27.10 -0.98 19.45
N VAL A 355 26.10 -0.24 18.95
CA VAL A 355 25.32 -0.68 17.78
C VAL A 355 26.18 -0.78 16.52
N VAL A 356 27.13 0.13 16.28
CA VAL A 356 28.03 0.06 15.11
C VAL A 356 28.99 -1.12 15.19
N GLU A 357 29.42 -1.47 16.40
CA GLU A 357 30.27 -2.65 16.62
C GLU A 357 29.50 -3.96 16.39
N LEU A 358 28.21 -3.99 16.77
CA LEU A 358 27.35 -5.18 16.68
C LEU A 358 26.62 -5.31 15.33
N SER A 359 26.48 -4.23 14.56
CA SER A 359 25.60 -4.19 13.37
C SER A 359 26.03 -5.14 12.26
N GLY A 360 27.31 -5.52 12.18
CA GLY A 360 27.83 -6.38 11.11
C GLY A 360 27.53 -5.76 9.74
N ASP A 361 26.74 -6.46 8.92
CA ASP A 361 26.38 -6.07 7.57
C ASP A 361 25.23 -5.04 7.47
N ILE A 362 24.69 -4.57 8.61
CA ILE A 362 23.62 -3.57 8.64
C ILE A 362 24.22 -2.16 8.64
N ASP A 363 23.83 -1.32 7.68
CA ASP A 363 24.32 0.05 7.54
C ASP A 363 23.73 0.98 8.61
N VAL A 364 24.58 1.48 9.51
CA VAL A 364 24.14 2.35 10.62
C VAL A 364 24.22 3.83 10.27
N HIS A 365 23.07 4.46 10.09
CA HIS A 365 22.93 5.88 9.78
C HIS A 365 22.75 6.73 11.05
N LYS A 366 23.79 7.48 11.42
CA LYS A 366 23.77 8.40 12.57
C LYS A 366 23.33 9.80 12.15
N VAL A 367 22.13 10.22 12.57
CA VAL A 367 21.55 11.52 12.20
C VAL A 367 21.80 12.55 13.31
N THR A 368 22.36 13.69 12.92
CA THR A 368 22.50 14.89 13.77
C THR A 368 21.26 15.77 13.65
N HIS A 369 20.72 16.25 14.77
CA HIS A 369 19.53 17.11 14.79
C HIS A 369 19.81 18.44 15.54
N GLU A 370 19.15 19.53 15.16
CA GLU A 370 19.38 20.88 15.73
C GLU A 370 19.06 20.98 17.23
N ARG A 371 18.28 20.04 17.78
CA ARG A 371 18.00 19.92 19.22
C ARG A 371 18.98 18.99 19.98
N ALA A 372 20.06 18.55 19.35
CA ALA A 372 21.12 17.72 19.96
C ALA A 372 21.92 18.56 20.96
N GLY A 373 21.31 18.88 22.10
CA GLY A 373 21.90 19.78 23.09
C GLY A 373 20.96 20.31 24.18
N ARG A 374 19.66 20.03 24.13
CA ARG A 374 18.72 20.37 25.22
C ARG A 374 17.86 19.18 25.62
N GLY A 375 18.52 18.09 25.97
CA GLY A 375 17.92 17.04 26.79
C GLY A 375 18.33 17.28 28.24
N THR A 376 17.36 17.68 29.06
CA THR A 376 17.49 17.69 30.52
C THR A 376 18.07 16.36 30.99
N LEU A 377 19.09 16.46 31.86
CA LEU A 377 19.70 15.43 32.71
C LEU A 377 18.97 14.07 32.68
N LEU A 378 19.54 13.09 31.99
CA LEU A 378 19.08 11.70 32.07
C LEU A 378 19.38 11.13 33.48
N PRO A 379 18.43 10.45 34.14
CA PRO A 379 18.73 9.63 35.29
C PRO A 379 19.49 8.37 34.83
N SER A 380 20.62 8.15 35.48
CA SER A 380 21.60 7.11 35.18
C SER A 380 21.14 5.70 35.56
N ARG A 381 21.60 4.74 34.75
CA ARG A 381 21.49 3.28 34.90
C ARG A 381 21.96 2.87 36.30
N ARG A 382 21.08 2.23 37.06
CA ARG A 382 21.26 1.75 38.46
C ARG A 382 21.48 2.88 39.45
N ARG A 383 20.59 3.02 40.44
CA ARG A 383 20.93 3.12 41.87
C ARG A 383 19.65 3.41 42.67
N THR A 384 19.35 2.52 43.60
CA THR A 384 18.19 2.55 44.52
C THR A 384 18.20 3.74 45.49
N LEU A 385 19.16 4.66 45.41
CA LEU A 385 19.27 5.88 46.20
C LEU A 385 19.95 6.96 45.35
N SER A 386 19.49 8.23 45.44
CA SER A 386 20.12 9.34 44.70
C SER A 386 21.62 9.42 45.01
N THR A 387 22.45 9.90 44.08
CA THR A 387 23.90 10.00 44.28
C THR A 387 24.26 10.82 45.53
N ALA A 388 23.45 11.84 45.83
CA ALA A 388 23.50 12.59 47.08
C ALA A 388 23.25 11.68 48.29
N ARG A 389 22.19 10.85 48.28
CA ARG A 389 21.90 9.91 49.39
C ARG A 389 22.88 8.74 49.50
N ARG A 390 23.56 8.34 48.42
CA ARG A 390 24.56 7.25 48.45
C ARG A 390 25.87 7.64 49.10
N ILE A 391 26.24 8.92 49.03
CA ILE A 391 27.40 9.47 49.73
C ILE A 391 26.96 10.04 51.08
N ALA A 392 25.87 10.82 51.12
CA ALA A 392 25.35 11.39 52.35
C ALA A 392 24.93 10.31 53.34
N GLY A 393 24.34 9.18 52.91
CA GLY A 393 23.94 8.11 53.82
C GLY A 393 25.11 7.55 54.66
N PRO A 394 26.17 7.00 54.03
CA PRO A 394 27.36 6.52 54.73
C PRO A 394 28.09 7.62 55.49
N VAL A 395 28.19 8.83 54.92
CA VAL A 395 28.84 9.98 55.57
C VAL A 395 28.07 10.40 56.81
N THR A 396 26.74 10.50 56.76
CA THR A 396 25.89 10.78 57.92
C THR A 396 25.92 9.61 58.91
N GLY A 397 26.01 8.37 58.45
CA GLY A 397 26.18 7.20 59.32
C GLY A 397 27.48 7.21 60.10
N LEU A 398 28.54 7.80 59.56
CA LEU A 398 29.80 7.98 60.28
C LEU A 398 29.78 9.25 61.16
N LEU A 399 29.33 10.38 60.61
CA LEU A 399 29.42 11.69 61.26
C LEU A 399 28.38 11.91 62.35
N LEU A 400 27.16 11.38 62.21
CA LEU A 400 26.09 11.62 63.18
C LEU A 400 26.38 10.97 64.54
N PRO A 401 26.85 9.71 64.65
CA PRO A 401 27.27 9.14 65.92
C PRO A 401 28.46 9.90 66.55
N ILE A 402 29.41 10.36 65.73
CA ILE A 402 30.55 11.17 66.21
C ILE A 402 30.07 12.51 66.77
N ALA A 403 29.21 13.23 66.04
CA ALA A 403 28.63 14.49 66.50
C ALA A 403 27.79 14.31 67.77
N LEU A 404 27.02 13.22 67.86
CA LEU A 404 26.26 12.87 69.06
C LEU A 404 27.19 12.59 70.25
N THR A 405 28.32 11.91 70.02
CA THR A 405 29.35 11.67 71.05
C THR A 405 29.89 12.99 71.58
N PHE A 406 30.29 13.93 70.72
CA PHE A 406 30.74 15.25 71.15
C PHE A 406 29.67 16.02 71.91
N LEU A 407 28.40 15.94 71.50
CA LEU A 407 27.29 16.62 72.18
C LEU A 407 27.07 16.08 73.59
N LEU A 408 27.15 14.76 73.75
CA LEU A 408 26.99 14.07 75.04
C LEU A 408 28.22 14.22 75.94
N ASP A 409 29.40 14.40 75.36
CA ASP A 409 30.67 14.59 76.09
C ASP A 409 30.90 16.03 76.57
N LEU A 410 30.11 17.00 76.10
CA LEU A 410 30.11 18.37 76.65
C LEU A 410 29.79 18.35 78.15
N ASP A 411 30.55 19.12 78.94
CA ASP A 411 30.49 19.15 80.42
C ASP A 411 29.09 19.38 81.03
N VAL A 412 28.14 19.92 80.26
CA VAL A 412 26.74 20.13 80.68
C VAL A 412 25.92 18.83 80.68
N ALA A 413 26.30 17.84 79.86
CA ALA A 413 25.59 16.57 79.67
C ALA A 413 26.15 15.41 80.52
N ARG A 414 27.47 15.39 80.77
CA ARG A 414 28.18 14.36 81.55
C ARG A 414 27.63 14.06 82.95
N GLY A 415 26.83 14.96 83.53
CA GLY A 415 26.22 14.79 84.86
C GLY A 415 24.70 14.62 84.87
N ARG A 416 24.01 14.66 83.72
CA ARG A 416 22.54 14.69 83.65
C ARG A 416 21.90 13.44 83.05
N LEU A 417 22.64 12.69 82.23
CA LEU A 417 22.12 11.51 81.55
C LEU A 417 22.83 10.26 82.09
N ASN A 418 22.04 9.21 82.34
CA ASN A 418 22.58 7.91 82.68
C ASN A 418 22.97 7.17 81.38
N LEU A 419 23.88 6.20 81.49
CA LEU A 419 24.36 5.36 80.38
C LEU A 419 23.22 4.78 79.52
N THR A 420 22.10 4.42 80.14
CA THR A 420 20.91 3.91 79.45
C THR A 420 20.30 4.95 78.50
N SER A 421 20.23 6.21 78.90
CA SER A 421 19.69 7.31 78.09
C SER A 421 20.61 7.61 76.91
N GLU A 422 21.92 7.56 77.12
CA GLU A 422 22.93 7.74 76.08
C GLU A 422 22.82 6.63 75.02
N ALA A 423 22.72 5.37 75.45
CA ALA A 423 22.54 4.23 74.56
C ALA A 423 21.27 4.34 73.69
N LEU A 424 20.15 4.79 74.26
CA LEU A 424 18.89 5.00 73.52
C LEU A 424 19.00 6.12 72.47
N LEU A 425 19.76 7.19 72.75
CA LEU A 425 20.01 8.27 71.80
C LEU A 425 20.86 7.79 70.60
N PHE A 426 21.90 6.99 70.85
CA PHE A 426 22.66 6.35 69.79
C PHE A 426 21.79 5.41 68.95
N LEU A 427 20.89 4.65 69.59
CA LEU A 427 19.96 3.79 68.88
C LEU A 427 19.02 4.59 67.96
N LEU A 428 18.47 5.69 68.47
CA LEU A 428 17.62 6.58 67.69
C LEU A 428 18.36 7.19 66.49
N ALA A 429 19.63 7.58 66.67
CA ALA A 429 20.47 8.09 65.59
C ALA A 429 20.70 7.03 64.49
N VAL A 430 20.97 5.78 64.86
CA VAL A 430 21.13 4.67 63.91
C VAL A 430 19.85 4.44 63.09
N VAL A 431 18.68 4.47 63.74
CA VAL A 431 17.37 4.36 63.06
C VAL A 431 17.15 5.54 62.10
N GLY A 432 17.46 6.77 62.54
CA GLY A 432 17.37 7.97 61.69
C GLY A 432 18.25 7.89 60.44
N VAL A 433 19.50 7.45 60.58
CA VAL A 433 20.43 7.24 59.46
C VAL A 433 19.89 6.19 58.49
N ALA A 434 19.29 5.11 59.00
CA ALA A 434 18.76 4.05 58.16
C ALA A 434 17.59 4.51 57.28
N CYS A 435 16.72 5.38 57.80
CA CYS A 435 15.64 6.01 57.04
C CYS A 435 16.16 6.89 55.89
N ILE A 436 17.34 7.49 56.04
CA ILE A 436 17.94 8.41 55.06
C ILE A 436 18.78 7.66 54.01
N GLY A 437 19.62 6.72 54.46
CA GLY A 437 20.71 6.14 53.68
C GLY A 437 20.63 4.63 53.43
N GLY A 438 19.56 3.96 53.88
CA GLY A 438 19.34 2.52 53.69
C GLY A 438 20.30 1.63 54.50
N VAL A 439 20.33 0.33 54.16
CA VAL A 439 20.97 -0.73 54.95
C VAL A 439 22.47 -0.50 55.20
N ALA A 440 23.23 -0.12 54.17
CA ALA A 440 24.68 0.09 54.32
C ALA A 440 25.00 1.25 55.28
N SER A 441 24.21 2.31 55.26
CA SER A 441 24.37 3.46 56.16
C SER A 441 23.99 3.10 57.60
N ALA A 442 22.96 2.27 57.79
CA ALA A 442 22.55 1.75 59.09
C ALA A 442 23.63 0.88 59.74
N VAL A 443 24.28 0.01 58.95
CA VAL A 443 25.38 -0.85 59.42
C VAL A 443 26.57 0.01 59.85
N ILE A 444 26.98 0.98 59.03
CA ILE A 444 28.08 1.91 59.36
C ILE A 444 27.76 2.68 60.64
N ALA A 445 26.54 3.22 60.77
CA ALA A 445 26.10 3.93 61.96
C ALA A 445 26.09 3.05 63.21
N SER A 446 25.61 1.81 63.10
CA SER A 446 25.55 0.86 64.20
C SER A 446 26.94 0.49 64.72
N VAL A 447 27.89 0.23 63.83
CA VAL A 447 29.29 -0.09 64.20
C VAL A 447 29.95 1.12 64.84
N THR A 448 29.81 2.30 64.22
CA THR A 448 30.39 3.55 64.73
C THR A 448 29.82 3.92 66.10
N ALA A 449 28.49 3.83 66.26
CA ALA A 449 27.82 4.07 67.54
C ALA A 449 28.28 3.09 68.63
N SER A 450 28.38 1.79 68.31
CA SER A 450 28.82 0.79 69.28
C SER A 450 30.26 1.01 69.75
N LEU A 451 31.17 1.38 68.84
CA LEU A 451 32.57 1.66 69.18
C LEU A 451 32.71 2.93 70.03
N LEU A 452 32.00 3.99 69.68
CA LEU A 452 32.02 5.25 70.43
C LEU A 452 31.38 5.11 71.81
N LEU A 453 30.29 4.34 71.90
CA LEU A 453 29.64 4.06 73.18
C LEU A 453 30.57 3.27 74.11
N ASN A 454 31.28 2.26 73.59
CA ASN A 454 32.27 1.50 74.37
C ASN A 454 33.46 2.34 74.83
N TYR A 455 34.04 3.15 73.93
CA TYR A 455 35.24 3.92 74.24
C TYR A 455 34.99 5.11 75.17
N CYS A 456 33.87 5.83 74.99
CA CYS A 456 33.63 7.09 75.68
C CYS A 456 32.77 6.97 76.96
N PHE A 457 31.86 5.99 77.05
CA PHE A 457 30.83 5.97 78.10
C PHE A 457 30.85 4.72 78.99
N ILE A 458 31.52 3.63 78.58
CA ILE A 458 31.65 2.42 79.40
C ILE A 458 32.98 2.47 80.20
N PRO A 459 32.94 2.38 81.55
CA PRO A 459 34.16 2.32 82.36
C PRO A 459 34.93 1.00 82.20
N PRO A 460 36.28 0.99 82.20
CA PRO A 460 37.19 2.14 82.18
C PRO A 460 37.15 2.93 80.85
N ILE A 461 36.89 4.24 80.96
CA ILE A 461 36.78 5.16 79.83
C ILE A 461 38.14 5.32 79.13
N GLY A 462 38.14 5.38 77.79
CA GLY A 462 39.35 5.56 76.99
C GLY A 462 40.09 4.25 76.65
N GLN A 463 39.49 3.09 76.93
CA GLN A 463 39.99 1.78 76.53
C GLN A 463 38.86 0.95 75.89
N PHE A 464 39.17 0.16 74.87
CA PHE A 464 38.21 -0.77 74.30
C PHE A 464 38.11 -2.03 75.16
N THR A 465 36.97 -2.19 75.83
CA THR A 465 36.70 -3.34 76.70
C THR A 465 35.81 -4.35 75.96
N LEU A 466 36.43 -5.14 75.08
CA LEU A 466 35.73 -6.20 74.34
C LEU A 466 35.46 -7.47 75.17
N ASP A 467 36.09 -7.58 76.35
CA ASP A 467 36.00 -8.75 77.23
C ASP A 467 34.89 -8.65 78.31
N ASP A 468 34.17 -7.52 78.39
CA ASP A 468 33.02 -7.36 79.32
C ASP A 468 31.73 -7.97 78.72
N PRO A 469 31.05 -8.91 79.40
CA PRO A 469 29.76 -9.45 78.95
C PRO A 469 28.72 -8.36 78.67
N ASN A 470 28.73 -7.22 79.37
CA ASN A 470 27.79 -6.13 79.11
C ASN A 470 28.06 -5.42 77.77
N ALA A 471 29.33 -5.29 77.37
CA ALA A 471 29.71 -4.72 76.08
C ALA A 471 29.30 -5.64 74.92
N LEU A 472 29.41 -6.95 75.10
CA LEU A 472 28.93 -7.95 74.13
C LEU A 472 27.41 -7.93 73.98
N ILE A 473 26.66 -7.76 75.08
CA ILE A 473 25.19 -7.62 75.04
C ILE A 473 24.79 -6.34 74.30
N ALA A 474 25.44 -5.20 74.56
CA ALA A 474 25.17 -3.95 73.86
C ALA A 474 25.40 -4.10 72.35
N LEU A 475 26.53 -4.69 71.94
CA LEU A 475 26.83 -4.97 70.54
C LEU A 475 25.75 -5.86 69.89
N ALA A 476 25.32 -6.91 70.58
CA ALA A 476 24.27 -7.81 70.09
C ALA A 476 22.93 -7.08 69.88
N VAL A 477 22.53 -6.21 70.82
CA VAL A 477 21.30 -5.39 70.68
C VAL A 477 21.40 -4.45 69.48
N PHE A 478 22.53 -3.80 69.26
CA PHE A 478 22.74 -2.93 68.09
C PHE A 478 22.67 -3.72 66.77
N VAL A 479 23.25 -4.92 66.71
CA VAL A 479 23.15 -5.82 65.54
C VAL A 479 21.71 -6.23 65.27
N VAL A 480 20.94 -6.57 66.31
CA VAL A 480 19.51 -6.91 66.18
C VAL A 480 18.71 -5.73 65.65
N VAL A 481 18.94 -4.52 66.17
CA VAL A 481 18.25 -3.31 65.67
C VAL A 481 18.64 -3.01 64.23
N ALA A 482 19.91 -3.11 63.87
CA ALA A 482 20.35 -2.97 62.48
C ALA A 482 19.68 -4.00 61.55
N ALA A 483 19.53 -5.25 61.99
CA ALA A 483 18.85 -6.31 61.23
C ALA A 483 17.35 -6.04 61.06
N VAL A 484 16.64 -5.65 62.14
CA VAL A 484 15.21 -5.30 62.09
C VAL A 484 14.99 -4.13 61.15
N VAL A 485 15.83 -3.10 61.23
CA VAL A 485 15.76 -1.94 60.35
C VAL A 485 16.06 -2.31 58.90
N ALA A 486 17.01 -3.21 58.65
CA ALA A 486 17.29 -3.73 57.31
C ALA A 486 16.08 -4.49 56.72
N VAL A 487 15.40 -5.30 57.53
CA VAL A 487 14.18 -6.03 57.15
C VAL A 487 13.03 -5.05 56.85
N VAL A 488 12.86 -4.00 57.65
CA VAL A 488 11.81 -2.97 57.43
C VAL A 488 12.06 -2.20 56.14
N VAL A 489 13.30 -1.79 55.88
CA VAL A 489 13.69 -1.08 54.64
C VAL A 489 13.52 -1.99 53.42
N ASP A 490 13.95 -3.25 53.50
CA ASP A 490 13.79 -4.23 52.42
C ASP A 490 12.30 -4.54 52.15
N ARG A 491 11.47 -4.62 53.21
CA ARG A 491 10.01 -4.80 53.08
C ARG A 491 9.34 -3.58 52.44
N SER A 492 9.76 -2.37 52.78
CA SER A 492 9.27 -1.12 52.17
C SER A 492 9.60 -1.08 50.67
N LEU A 493 10.83 -1.43 50.29
CA LEU A 493 11.26 -1.51 48.88
C LEU A 493 10.51 -2.58 48.09
N ARG A 494 10.18 -3.73 48.71
CA ARG A 494 9.35 -4.76 48.09
C ARG A 494 7.90 -4.31 47.90
N LEU A 495 7.36 -3.50 48.81
CA LEU A 495 5.99 -2.97 48.73
C LEU A 495 5.83 -2.04 47.52
N SER A 496 6.80 -1.15 47.28
CA SER A 496 6.82 -0.25 46.12
C SER A 496 6.95 -0.99 44.78
N ARG A 497 7.65 -2.13 44.74
CA ARG A 497 7.76 -2.97 43.53
C ARG A 497 6.45 -3.70 43.18
N ARG A 498 5.65 -4.07 44.18
CA ARG A 498 4.34 -4.70 43.95
C ARG A 498 3.32 -3.72 43.36
N SER A 499 3.30 -2.46 43.80
CA SER A 499 2.40 -1.47 43.21
C SER A 499 2.76 -1.16 41.76
N ALA A 500 4.06 -1.10 41.44
CA ALA A 500 4.54 -0.85 40.07
C ALA A 500 4.20 -2.00 39.09
N ARG A 501 4.30 -3.26 39.55
CA ARG A 501 3.90 -4.44 38.75
C ARG A 501 2.39 -4.48 38.48
N ALA A 502 1.57 -4.18 39.48
CA ALA A 502 0.11 -4.13 39.32
C ALA A 502 -0.32 -3.06 38.30
N THR A 503 0.40 -1.94 38.18
CA THR A 503 0.18 -0.93 37.12
C THR A 503 0.61 -1.42 35.74
N ALA A 504 1.76 -2.10 35.62
CA ALA A 504 2.22 -2.64 34.33
C ALA A 504 1.36 -3.81 33.81
N GLU A 505 0.85 -4.66 34.71
CA GLU A 505 -0.09 -5.75 34.39
C GLU A 505 -1.47 -5.18 33.96
N ALA A 506 -1.93 -4.09 34.58
CA ALA A 506 -3.15 -3.41 34.17
C ALA A 506 -3.02 -2.72 32.80
N GLU A 507 -1.86 -2.12 32.50
CA GLU A 507 -1.59 -1.47 31.21
C GLU A 507 -1.41 -2.47 30.06
N THR A 508 -0.75 -3.60 30.32
CA THR A 508 -0.61 -4.70 29.33
C THR A 508 -1.95 -5.35 29.02
N MET A 509 -2.80 -5.59 30.03
CA MET A 509 -4.14 -6.14 29.83
C MET A 509 -5.07 -5.15 29.09
N SER A 510 -4.90 -3.84 29.32
CA SER A 510 -5.57 -2.78 28.53
C SER A 510 -5.08 -2.74 27.08
N SER A 511 -3.78 -2.95 26.83
CA SER A 511 -3.22 -2.99 25.48
C SER A 511 -3.67 -4.21 24.66
N LEU A 512 -3.82 -5.37 25.32
CA LEU A 512 -4.32 -6.62 24.74
C LEU A 512 -5.82 -6.54 24.42
N ALA A 513 -6.63 -5.94 25.32
CA ALA A 513 -8.03 -5.64 25.04
C ALA A 513 -8.17 -4.69 23.83
N GLY A 514 -7.27 -3.72 23.70
CA GLY A 514 -7.20 -2.81 22.55
C GLY A 514 -6.74 -3.45 21.24
N THR A 515 -6.18 -4.67 21.24
CA THR A 515 -5.82 -5.41 20.01
C THR A 515 -6.97 -6.30 19.54
N ILE A 516 -7.72 -6.89 20.46
CA ILE A 516 -8.90 -7.73 20.16
C ILE A 516 -10.08 -6.91 19.61
N VAL A 517 -10.13 -5.61 19.91
CA VAL A 517 -11.22 -4.71 19.49
C VAL A 517 -10.96 -4.03 18.13
N ARG A 518 -9.73 -4.11 17.58
CA ARG A 518 -9.36 -3.47 16.30
C ARG A 518 -9.89 -4.18 15.04
N GLY A 519 -10.60 -5.30 15.19
CA GLY A 519 -11.24 -6.02 14.09
C GLY A 519 -12.53 -5.38 13.56
N GLY A 520 -12.53 -4.07 13.30
CA GLY A 520 -13.64 -3.40 12.58
C GLY A 520 -14.95 -3.23 13.35
N ALA A 521 -14.94 -3.24 14.69
CA ALA A 521 -16.16 -3.02 15.48
C ALA A 521 -16.65 -1.56 15.35
N THR A 522 -17.93 -1.39 15.02
CA THR A 522 -18.61 -0.09 14.94
C THR A 522 -18.80 0.52 16.33
N ILE A 523 -18.93 1.85 16.45
CA ILE A 523 -19.14 2.55 17.74
C ILE A 523 -20.27 1.90 18.58
N PRO A 524 -21.42 1.49 18.01
CA PRO A 524 -22.46 0.78 18.76
C PRO A 524 -21.98 -0.55 19.36
N ALA A 525 -21.14 -1.31 18.66
CA ALA A 525 -20.60 -2.57 19.17
C ALA A 525 -19.62 -2.36 20.34
N LEU A 526 -18.89 -1.24 20.36
CA LEU A 526 -18.01 -0.87 21.47
C LEU A 526 -18.80 -0.48 22.73
N VAL A 527 -19.89 0.26 22.54
CA VAL A 527 -20.81 0.65 23.61
C VAL A 527 -21.50 -0.59 24.20
N GLU A 528 -22.00 -1.49 23.35
CA GLU A 528 -22.67 -2.72 23.79
C GLU A 528 -21.71 -3.66 24.52
N ARG A 529 -20.49 -3.83 24.01
CA ARG A 529 -19.47 -4.65 24.70
C ARG A 529 -19.04 -4.04 26.03
N THR A 530 -19.08 -2.71 26.18
CA THR A 530 -18.86 -2.05 27.47
C THR A 530 -20.02 -2.34 28.43
N ARG A 531 -21.27 -2.34 27.95
CA ARG A 531 -22.44 -2.73 28.74
C ARG A 531 -22.34 -4.17 29.25
N GLU A 532 -21.98 -5.11 28.38
CA GLU A 532 -21.80 -6.53 28.71
C GLU A 532 -20.66 -6.77 29.71
N THR A 533 -19.48 -6.20 29.44
CA THR A 533 -18.27 -6.44 30.24
C THR A 533 -18.42 -5.94 31.69
N PHE A 534 -19.09 -4.80 31.87
CA PHE A 534 -19.31 -4.21 33.19
C PHE A 534 -20.66 -4.56 33.80
N GLY A 535 -21.49 -5.39 33.13
CA GLY A 535 -22.80 -5.80 33.64
C GLY A 535 -23.70 -4.62 33.97
N MET A 536 -23.79 -3.64 33.06
CA MET A 536 -24.60 -2.43 33.23
C MET A 536 -25.98 -2.59 32.58
N ASP A 537 -26.95 -1.84 33.10
CA ASP A 537 -28.31 -1.84 32.55
C ASP A 537 -28.36 -1.05 31.23
N SER A 538 -27.67 0.10 31.19
CA SER A 538 -27.45 0.86 29.95
C SER A 538 -26.10 1.55 29.91
N VAL A 539 -25.57 1.71 28.70
CA VAL A 539 -24.37 2.50 28.40
C VAL A 539 -24.70 3.36 27.19
N GLU A 540 -24.55 4.67 27.32
CA GLU A 540 -24.84 5.66 26.28
C GLU A 540 -23.62 6.54 26.04
N LEU A 541 -23.39 6.89 24.77
CA LEU A 541 -22.42 7.92 24.40
C LEU A 541 -23.17 9.25 24.31
N ALA A 542 -22.79 10.21 25.15
CA ALA A 542 -23.39 11.54 25.20
C ALA A 542 -22.38 12.60 24.74
N GLU A 543 -22.89 13.63 24.07
CA GLU A 543 -22.16 14.87 23.81
C GLU A 543 -22.13 15.75 25.07
N PRO A 544 -21.24 16.77 25.16
CA PRO A 544 -21.16 17.62 26.35
C PRO A 544 -22.49 18.37 26.49
N VAL A 545 -23.20 18.15 27.58
CA VAL A 545 -24.35 18.97 27.99
C VAL A 545 -23.85 19.95 29.05
N ASP A 546 -24.27 21.21 28.98
CA ASP A 546 -23.86 22.31 29.86
C ASP A 546 -24.24 22.10 31.34
N GLU A 547 -25.12 21.15 31.66
CA GLU A 547 -25.45 20.73 33.03
C GLU A 547 -25.25 19.22 33.21
N PRO A 548 -24.58 18.77 34.30
CA PRO A 548 -24.44 17.36 34.61
C PRO A 548 -25.84 16.78 34.90
N PRO A 549 -26.25 15.67 34.23
CA PRO A 549 -27.56 15.08 34.46
C PRO A 549 -27.69 14.64 35.92
N ASP A 550 -28.72 15.14 36.60
CA ASP A 550 -29.08 14.78 37.97
C ASP A 550 -29.33 13.27 38.05
N THR A 551 -28.38 12.53 38.60
CA THR A 551 -28.41 11.05 38.54
C THR A 551 -27.85 10.43 39.81
N GLY A 552 -28.77 10.08 40.72
CA GLY A 552 -28.42 9.35 41.94
C GLY A 552 -27.67 8.04 41.71
N HIS A 553 -27.74 7.43 40.51
CA HIS A 553 -27.20 6.09 40.20
C HIS A 553 -26.50 5.96 38.82
N ALA A 554 -25.97 7.05 38.22
CA ALA A 554 -25.22 6.96 36.96
C ALA A 554 -23.72 7.21 37.15
N THR A 555 -22.89 6.44 36.44
CA THR A 555 -21.44 6.65 36.37
C THR A 555 -21.12 7.33 35.05
N VAL A 556 -20.59 8.55 35.11
CA VAL A 556 -20.16 9.32 33.92
C VAL A 556 -18.65 9.27 33.81
N VAL A 557 -18.15 8.92 32.63
CA VAL A 557 -16.71 8.82 32.36
C VAL A 557 -16.38 9.57 31.07
N PRO A 558 -15.34 10.43 31.05
CA PRO A 558 -14.94 11.14 29.85
C PRO A 558 -14.43 10.15 28.78
N ALA A 559 -14.96 10.28 27.57
CA ALA A 559 -14.63 9.49 26.40
C ALA A 559 -13.97 10.37 25.33
N GLY A 560 -12.95 11.14 25.70
CA GLY A 560 -12.22 12.04 24.80
C GLY A 560 -12.77 13.48 24.76
N PRO A 561 -12.23 14.34 23.87
CA PRO A 561 -12.63 15.73 23.76
C PRO A 561 -14.10 15.85 23.34
N GLY A 562 -14.95 16.27 24.27
CA GLY A 562 -16.36 16.52 23.99
C GLY A 562 -17.23 15.27 23.78
N ALA A 563 -16.87 14.14 24.38
CA ALA A 563 -17.73 12.97 24.45
C ALA A 563 -17.65 12.33 25.84
N PHE A 564 -18.78 11.83 26.33
CA PHE A 564 -18.92 11.17 27.63
C PHE A 564 -19.60 9.84 27.48
N LEU A 565 -19.14 8.86 28.25
CA LEU A 565 -19.81 7.58 28.40
C LEU A 565 -20.65 7.64 29.69
N VAL A 566 -21.96 7.46 29.56
CA VAL A 566 -22.92 7.48 30.67
C VAL A 566 -23.40 6.06 30.91
N LEU A 567 -23.11 5.50 32.09
CA LEU A 567 -23.49 4.14 32.46
C LEU A 567 -24.52 4.16 33.58
N ARG A 568 -25.58 3.36 33.47
CA ARG A 568 -26.61 3.20 34.50
C ARG A 568 -26.69 1.74 34.95
N GLY A 569 -26.86 1.53 36.26
CA GLY A 569 -27.02 0.22 36.87
C GLY A 569 -26.21 0.05 38.15
N ARG A 570 -25.47 -1.06 38.27
CA ARG A 570 -24.71 -1.37 39.49
C ARG A 570 -23.60 -0.36 39.80
N THR A 571 -23.30 -0.18 41.09
CA THR A 571 -22.20 0.67 41.53
C THR A 571 -20.85 -0.01 41.31
N LEU A 572 -19.94 0.61 40.56
CA LEU A 572 -18.63 0.04 40.26
C LEU A 572 -17.61 0.28 41.39
N PRO A 573 -16.85 -0.75 41.81
CA PRO A 573 -15.73 -0.59 42.72
C PRO A 573 -14.58 0.20 42.06
N SER A 574 -13.68 0.76 42.87
CA SER A 574 -12.57 1.62 42.40
C SER A 574 -11.56 0.91 41.48
N SER A 575 -11.52 -0.42 41.49
CA SER A 575 -10.76 -1.23 40.53
C SER A 575 -11.42 -1.22 39.15
N GLU A 576 -12.73 -1.42 39.07
CA GLU A 576 -13.50 -1.46 37.81
C GLU A 576 -13.63 -0.08 37.16
N ARG A 577 -13.76 1.00 37.94
CA ARG A 577 -13.78 2.38 37.40
C ARG A 577 -12.51 2.73 36.62
N ARG A 578 -11.36 2.18 37.01
CA ARG A 578 -10.08 2.40 36.30
C ARG A 578 -10.05 1.68 34.96
N VAL A 579 -10.60 0.47 34.90
CA VAL A 579 -10.73 -0.28 33.64
C VAL A 579 -11.75 0.40 32.73
N LEU A 580 -12.86 0.88 33.29
CA LEU A 580 -13.88 1.62 32.55
C LEU A 580 -13.34 2.90 31.89
N ALA A 581 -12.44 3.63 32.57
CA ALA A 581 -11.77 4.80 31.99
C ALA A 581 -10.95 4.45 30.74
N ALA A 582 -10.34 3.27 30.69
CA ALA A 582 -9.61 2.80 29.51
C ALA A 582 -10.57 2.45 28.34
N PHE A 583 -11.71 1.83 28.63
CA PHE A 583 -12.77 1.58 27.63
C PHE A 583 -13.36 2.88 27.08
N ALA A 584 -13.66 3.85 27.95
CA ALA A 584 -14.16 5.16 27.54
C ALA A 584 -13.17 5.91 26.65
N ALA A 585 -11.87 5.86 26.95
CA ALA A 585 -10.83 6.42 26.08
C ALA A 585 -10.79 5.76 24.69
N HIS A 586 -11.09 4.46 24.59
CA HIS A 586 -11.13 3.74 23.32
C HIS A 586 -12.35 4.10 22.49
N VAL A 587 -13.53 4.17 23.10
CA VAL A 587 -14.77 4.65 22.46
C VAL A 587 -14.55 6.08 21.94
N GLY A 588 -13.93 6.95 22.75
CA GLY A 588 -13.56 8.30 22.34
C GLY A 588 -12.65 8.37 21.12
N ALA A 589 -11.62 7.53 21.08
CA ALA A 589 -10.73 7.46 19.93
C ALA A 589 -11.45 6.98 18.65
N ALA A 590 -12.42 6.08 18.77
CA ALA A 590 -13.22 5.62 17.64
C ALA A 590 -14.14 6.73 17.10
N VAL A 591 -14.75 7.53 17.99
CA VAL A 591 -15.59 8.68 17.63
C VAL A 591 -14.78 9.75 16.91
N GLU A 592 -13.62 10.12 17.44
CA GLU A 592 -12.73 11.10 16.78
C GLU A 592 -12.27 10.63 15.41
N ARG A 593 -11.97 9.33 15.26
CA ARG A 593 -11.59 8.77 13.96
C ARG A 593 -12.73 8.84 12.95
N ALA A 594 -13.97 8.58 13.38
CA ALA A 594 -15.14 8.69 12.51
C ALA A 594 -15.34 10.14 12.03
N LYS A 595 -15.25 11.12 12.93
CA LYS A 595 -15.33 12.56 12.60
C LYS A 595 -14.25 12.98 11.60
N LEU A 596 -13.01 12.54 11.81
CA LEU A 596 -11.89 12.85 10.89
C LEU A 596 -12.05 12.19 9.52
N ALA A 597 -12.59 10.97 9.46
CA ALA A 597 -12.84 10.27 8.21
C ALA A 597 -13.95 10.95 7.39
N GLU A 598 -15.02 11.41 8.05
CA GLU A 598 -16.09 12.19 7.43
C GLU A 598 -15.56 13.52 6.87
N ALA A 599 -14.80 14.28 7.67
CA ALA A 599 -14.17 15.53 7.22
C ALA A 599 -13.19 15.32 6.05
N ALA A 600 -12.49 14.18 6.00
CA ALA A 600 -11.60 13.86 4.88
C ALA A 600 -12.38 13.51 3.59
N ALA A 601 -13.51 12.81 3.72
CA ALA A 601 -14.37 12.45 2.59
C ALA A 601 -14.96 13.68 1.89
N GLU A 602 -15.24 14.76 2.61
CA GLU A 602 -15.74 16.02 2.04
C GLU A 602 -14.71 16.74 1.15
N ILE A 603 -13.41 16.56 1.41
CA ILE A 603 -12.33 17.30 0.74
C ILE A 603 -11.85 16.59 -0.54
N GLU A 604 -12.04 15.27 -0.65
CA GLU A 604 -11.50 14.47 -1.76
C GLU A 604 -12.05 14.84 -3.15
N PRO A 605 -13.35 15.15 -3.35
CA PRO A 605 -13.87 15.58 -4.64
C PRO A 605 -13.20 16.87 -5.16
N VAL A 606 -12.94 17.82 -4.26
CA VAL A 606 -12.27 19.09 -4.61
C VAL A 606 -10.83 18.85 -5.04
N ARG A 607 -10.11 17.95 -4.35
CA ARG A 607 -8.75 17.56 -4.73
C ARG A 607 -8.72 16.80 -6.06
N ALA A 608 -9.70 15.95 -6.33
CA ALA A 608 -9.83 15.26 -7.61
C ALA A 608 -10.04 16.26 -8.76
N ALA A 609 -10.91 17.26 -8.56
CA ALA A 609 -11.13 18.32 -9.54
C ALA A 609 -9.87 19.16 -9.81
N ASP A 610 -9.12 19.53 -8.78
CA ASP A 610 -7.88 20.32 -8.92
C ASP A 610 -6.75 19.54 -9.62
N ARG A 611 -6.64 18.23 -9.33
CA ARG A 611 -5.73 17.32 -10.06
C ARG A 611 -6.09 17.25 -11.54
N MET A 612 -7.38 17.12 -11.88
CA MET A 612 -7.84 17.07 -13.27
C MET A 612 -7.57 18.40 -13.99
N ARG A 613 -7.87 19.55 -13.35
CA ARG A 613 -7.54 20.89 -13.87
C ARG A 613 -6.05 21.05 -14.17
N THR A 614 -5.19 20.58 -13.27
CA THR A 614 -3.73 20.65 -13.44
C THR A 614 -3.25 19.77 -14.59
N ALA A 615 -3.81 18.56 -14.74
CA ALA A 615 -3.48 17.66 -15.86
C ALA A 615 -3.90 18.28 -17.21
N LEU A 616 -5.09 18.89 -17.28
CA LEU A 616 -5.58 19.57 -18.48
C LEU A 616 -4.69 20.74 -18.89
N LEU A 617 -4.30 21.60 -17.95
CA LEU A 617 -3.40 22.74 -18.25
C LEU A 617 -2.02 22.28 -18.76
N ARG A 618 -1.51 21.15 -18.25
CA ARG A 618 -0.26 20.56 -18.75
C ARG A 618 -0.40 20.02 -20.17
N ALA A 619 -1.51 19.35 -20.50
CA ALA A 619 -1.77 18.86 -21.84
C ALA A 619 -1.89 20.01 -22.86
N VAL A 620 -2.64 21.07 -22.54
CA VAL A 620 -2.75 22.28 -23.38
C VAL A 620 -1.37 22.91 -23.60
N GLY A 621 -0.55 23.01 -22.55
CA GLY A 621 0.80 23.57 -22.67
C GLY A 621 1.73 22.76 -23.59
N HIS A 622 1.58 21.44 -23.65
CA HIS A 622 2.36 20.58 -24.54
C HIS A 622 1.99 20.79 -26.02
N ASP A 623 0.71 20.82 -26.33
CA ASP A 623 0.22 20.88 -27.71
C ASP A 623 0.38 22.26 -28.34
N LEU A 624 0.45 23.33 -27.54
CA LEU A 624 0.84 24.66 -28.03
C LEU A 624 2.35 24.76 -28.29
N ARG A 625 3.19 24.11 -27.47
CA ARG A 625 4.65 24.17 -27.61
C ARG A 625 5.15 23.50 -28.89
N THR A 626 4.51 22.43 -29.33
CA THR A 626 4.94 21.65 -30.51
C THR A 626 4.94 22.46 -31.81
N PRO A 627 3.80 23.05 -32.26
CA PRO A 627 3.79 23.90 -33.46
C PRO A 627 4.61 25.17 -33.28
N LEU A 628 4.64 25.75 -32.06
CA LEU A 628 5.47 26.93 -31.78
C LEU A 628 6.97 26.63 -31.97
N ALA A 629 7.44 25.46 -31.49
CA ALA A 629 8.83 25.05 -31.64
C ALA A 629 9.20 24.78 -33.10
N ALA A 630 8.31 24.12 -33.86
CA ALA A 630 8.51 23.85 -35.28
C ALA A 630 8.57 25.15 -36.11
N GLY A 631 7.59 26.04 -35.94
CA GLY A 631 7.58 27.34 -36.63
C GLY A 631 8.76 28.23 -36.22
N TRP A 632 9.12 28.25 -34.94
CA TRP A 632 10.30 28.97 -34.47
C TRP A 632 11.59 28.42 -35.09
N ALA A 633 11.77 27.10 -35.15
CA ALA A 633 12.95 26.49 -35.75
C ALA A 633 13.07 26.82 -37.24
N ALA A 634 11.94 26.81 -37.98
CA ALA A 634 11.92 27.18 -39.38
C ALA A 634 12.30 28.66 -39.60
N VAL A 635 11.69 29.58 -38.85
CA VAL A 635 12.00 31.02 -38.91
C VAL A 635 13.44 31.32 -38.46
N ALA A 636 13.92 30.66 -37.41
CA ALA A 636 15.29 30.81 -36.93
C ALA A 636 16.32 30.33 -37.96
N SER A 637 16.04 29.21 -38.64
CA SER A 637 16.89 28.67 -39.71
C SER A 637 16.97 29.65 -40.88
N LEU A 638 15.83 30.19 -41.32
CA LEU A 638 15.77 31.21 -42.37
C LEU A 638 16.48 32.53 -42.03
N ARG A 639 16.68 32.83 -40.74
CA ARG A 639 17.40 34.01 -40.26
C ARG A 639 18.90 33.78 -40.05
N SER A 640 19.36 32.53 -40.04
CA SER A 640 20.77 32.23 -39.89
C SER A 640 21.53 32.59 -41.16
N SER A 641 22.70 33.22 -41.00
CA SER A 641 23.64 33.51 -42.09
C SER A 641 24.67 32.39 -42.30
N ASP A 642 24.60 31.31 -41.51
CA ASP A 642 25.62 30.26 -41.49
C ASP A 642 25.39 29.17 -42.55
N VAL A 643 24.21 29.18 -43.19
CA VAL A 643 23.78 28.17 -44.18
C VAL A 643 23.17 28.89 -45.38
N GLU A 644 23.68 28.62 -46.58
CA GLU A 644 23.03 29.02 -47.84
C GLU A 644 21.96 27.99 -48.18
N PHE A 645 20.68 28.39 -48.13
CA PHE A 645 19.56 27.54 -48.51
C PHE A 645 19.31 27.61 -50.01
N SER A 646 18.96 26.47 -50.61
CA SER A 646 18.41 26.48 -51.96
C SER A 646 17.05 27.20 -51.98
N PRO A 647 16.57 27.66 -53.15
CA PRO A 647 15.22 28.23 -53.27
C PRO A 647 14.12 27.28 -52.76
N GLU A 648 14.31 25.98 -52.99
CA GLU A 648 13.39 24.90 -52.60
C GLU A 648 13.36 24.71 -51.08
N ASP A 649 14.53 24.62 -50.42
CA ASP A 649 14.62 24.48 -48.95
C ASP A 649 14.05 25.72 -48.23
N ARG A 650 14.25 26.91 -48.82
CA ARG A 650 13.70 28.16 -48.29
C ARG A 650 12.17 28.17 -48.36
N GLU A 651 11.60 27.67 -49.45
CA GLU A 651 10.15 27.54 -49.62
C GLU A 651 9.57 26.50 -48.66
N GLU A 652 10.24 25.36 -48.45
CA GLU A 652 9.85 24.33 -47.49
C GLU A 652 9.85 24.84 -46.03
N LEU A 653 10.87 25.62 -45.63
CA LEU A 653 10.93 26.24 -44.30
C LEU A 653 9.84 27.30 -44.12
N LEU A 654 9.55 28.10 -45.15
CA LEU A 654 8.45 29.07 -45.10
C LEU A 654 7.09 28.38 -44.99
N ALA A 655 6.87 27.31 -45.76
CA ALA A 655 5.67 26.49 -45.68
C ALA A 655 5.51 25.87 -44.28
N THR A 656 6.58 25.30 -43.72
CA THR A 656 6.59 24.75 -42.35
C THR A 656 6.22 25.79 -41.30
N ALA A 657 6.73 27.02 -41.43
CA ALA A 657 6.42 28.11 -40.52
C ALA A 657 4.93 28.54 -40.63
N ASP A 658 4.41 28.67 -41.85
CA ASP A 658 3.03 29.07 -42.11
C ASP A 658 2.03 28.01 -41.61
N GLU A 659 2.27 26.74 -41.93
CA GLU A 659 1.47 25.61 -41.44
C GLU A 659 1.45 25.54 -39.91
N SER A 660 2.60 25.78 -39.27
CA SER A 660 2.72 25.80 -37.81
C SER A 660 1.93 26.95 -37.18
N MET A 661 1.95 28.14 -37.78
CA MET A 661 1.19 29.31 -37.31
C MET A 661 -0.31 29.12 -37.51
N ALA A 662 -0.73 28.62 -38.69
CA ALA A 662 -2.12 28.29 -38.97
C ALA A 662 -2.66 27.23 -38.00
N ARG A 663 -1.85 26.21 -37.69
CA ARG A 663 -2.18 25.19 -36.69
C ARG A 663 -2.33 25.78 -35.28
N LEU A 664 -1.41 26.65 -34.86
CA LEU A 664 -1.48 27.31 -33.55
C LEU A 664 -2.74 28.17 -33.44
N ASN A 665 -3.07 28.95 -34.47
CA ASN A 665 -4.26 29.79 -34.49
C ASN A 665 -5.54 28.97 -34.31
N ARG A 666 -5.69 27.87 -35.07
CA ARG A 666 -6.82 26.94 -34.93
C ARG A 666 -6.95 26.35 -33.52
N LEU A 667 -5.84 26.01 -32.87
CA LEU A 667 -5.86 25.48 -31.49
C LEU A 667 -6.35 26.52 -30.48
N VAL A 668 -5.92 27.78 -30.62
CA VAL A 668 -6.34 28.89 -29.76
C VAL A 668 -7.82 29.20 -29.96
N GLU A 669 -8.29 29.26 -31.20
CA GLU A 669 -9.70 29.48 -31.52
C GLU A 669 -10.57 28.36 -30.93
N ASN A 670 -10.19 27.10 -31.11
CA ASN A 670 -10.93 25.97 -30.53
C ASN A 670 -11.02 26.05 -29.00
N LEU A 671 -9.97 26.52 -28.33
CA LEU A 671 -9.97 26.69 -26.87
C LEU A 671 -10.89 27.85 -26.43
N LEU A 672 -10.86 28.97 -27.16
CA LEU A 672 -11.72 30.13 -26.88
C LEU A 672 -13.20 29.80 -27.09
N ASP A 673 -13.54 29.07 -28.15
CA ASP A 673 -14.93 28.72 -28.43
C ASP A 673 -15.47 27.69 -27.45
N LEU A 674 -14.66 26.70 -27.05
CA LEU A 674 -15.03 25.80 -25.96
C LEU A 674 -15.26 26.56 -24.65
N SER A 675 -14.40 27.53 -24.32
CA SER A 675 -14.56 28.36 -23.13
C SER A 675 -15.82 29.22 -23.18
N ARG A 676 -16.16 29.79 -24.34
CA ARG A 676 -17.40 30.57 -24.52
C ARG A 676 -18.63 29.68 -24.41
N LEU A 677 -18.57 28.48 -24.97
CA LEU A 677 -19.64 27.49 -24.91
C LEU A 677 -19.91 27.03 -23.47
N GLN A 678 -18.86 26.68 -22.72
CA GLN A 678 -18.97 26.29 -21.30
C GLN A 678 -19.50 27.42 -20.41
N ALA A 679 -19.20 28.68 -20.76
CA ALA A 679 -19.70 29.86 -20.06
C ALA A 679 -21.11 30.28 -20.50
N GLY A 680 -21.71 29.62 -21.51
CA GLY A 680 -23.00 30.02 -22.10
C GLY A 680 -22.96 31.38 -22.80
N ALA A 681 -21.79 31.85 -23.20
CA ALA A 681 -21.54 33.20 -23.73
C ALA A 681 -21.39 33.23 -25.27
N LEU A 682 -21.78 32.16 -25.97
CA LEU A 682 -21.71 32.08 -27.42
C LEU A 682 -22.87 32.86 -28.06
N THR A 683 -22.56 33.87 -28.88
CA THR A 683 -23.57 34.62 -29.65
C THR A 683 -23.83 33.93 -30.98
N LEU A 684 -25.08 33.54 -31.24
CA LEU A 684 -25.48 32.84 -32.47
C LEU A 684 -26.20 33.79 -33.43
N ASN A 685 -25.84 33.75 -34.71
CA ASN A 685 -26.54 34.46 -35.78
C ASN A 685 -27.24 33.47 -36.72
N LEU A 686 -28.35 32.89 -36.23
CA LEU A 686 -29.12 31.89 -36.96
C LEU A 686 -29.85 32.52 -38.16
N ARG A 687 -29.58 32.01 -39.37
CA ARG A 687 -30.28 32.40 -40.60
C ARG A 687 -30.58 31.17 -41.47
N SER A 688 -31.43 31.38 -42.47
CA SER A 688 -31.69 30.39 -43.51
C SER A 688 -30.42 30.17 -44.34
N THR A 689 -29.81 28.99 -44.22
CA THR A 689 -28.54 28.65 -44.85
C THR A 689 -28.68 27.36 -45.67
N THR A 690 -28.21 27.39 -46.91
CA THR A 690 -28.17 26.20 -47.77
C THR A 690 -26.85 25.45 -47.55
N LEU A 691 -26.85 24.12 -47.72
CA LEU A 691 -25.59 23.36 -47.60
C LEU A 691 -24.58 23.77 -48.69
N GLU A 692 -25.05 24.19 -49.87
CA GLU A 692 -24.21 24.72 -50.95
C GLU A 692 -23.41 25.97 -50.55
N GLU A 693 -23.92 26.77 -49.61
CA GLU A 693 -23.22 27.96 -49.09
C GLU A 693 -22.03 27.58 -48.18
N VAL A 694 -22.11 26.44 -47.49
CA VAL A 694 -21.19 26.07 -46.41
C VAL A 694 -20.18 25.01 -46.83
N LEU A 695 -20.60 24.04 -47.64
CA LEU A 695 -19.77 22.90 -48.03
C LEU A 695 -18.47 23.29 -48.77
N PRO A 696 -18.45 24.26 -49.71
CA PRO A 696 -17.20 24.62 -50.39
C PRO A 696 -16.10 25.05 -49.44
N ALA A 697 -16.44 25.86 -48.43
CA ALA A 697 -15.47 26.34 -47.44
C ALA A 697 -15.01 25.18 -46.52
N ALA A 698 -15.95 24.35 -46.04
CA ALA A 698 -15.65 23.21 -45.18
C ALA A 698 -14.80 22.11 -45.86
N LEU A 699 -14.84 22.01 -47.19
CA LEU A 699 -14.09 21.03 -47.98
C LEU A 699 -12.67 21.47 -48.35
N THR A 700 -12.34 22.76 -48.20
CA THR A 700 -11.06 23.37 -48.65
C THR A 700 -9.83 22.61 -48.15
N ASP A 701 -9.83 22.23 -46.87
CA ASP A 701 -8.69 21.59 -46.19
C ASP A 701 -8.74 20.04 -46.23
N THR A 702 -9.73 19.44 -46.90
CA THR A 702 -9.91 17.97 -46.95
C THR A 702 -10.14 17.48 -48.40
N PRO A 703 -9.06 17.23 -49.18
CA PRO A 703 -9.16 16.94 -50.62
C PRO A 703 -9.71 15.53 -50.97
N GLU A 704 -9.84 14.62 -50.00
CA GLU A 704 -10.29 13.23 -50.20
C GLU A 704 -11.75 12.97 -49.79
N VAL A 705 -12.66 13.90 -50.09
CA VAL A 705 -14.09 13.76 -49.80
C VAL A 705 -14.88 13.48 -51.08
N GLU A 706 -15.70 12.44 -51.06
CA GLU A 706 -16.73 12.16 -52.05
C GLU A 706 -18.05 12.76 -51.54
N VAL A 707 -18.62 13.70 -52.29
CA VAL A 707 -19.92 14.29 -51.96
C VAL A 707 -20.98 13.51 -52.73
N GLY A 708 -21.90 12.89 -52.00
CA GLY A 708 -23.05 12.19 -52.58
C GLY A 708 -24.10 13.16 -53.12
N ASP A 709 -25.23 12.63 -53.56
CA ASP A 709 -26.30 13.46 -54.12
C ASP A 709 -26.87 14.44 -53.08
N LEU A 710 -26.84 15.73 -53.42
CA LEU A 710 -27.34 16.84 -52.59
C LEU A 710 -28.57 17.50 -53.23
N GLU A 711 -29.11 16.93 -54.31
CA GLU A 711 -30.27 17.50 -55.00
C GLU A 711 -31.50 17.55 -54.06
N GLU A 712 -32.19 18.71 -54.05
CA GLU A 712 -33.43 18.98 -53.30
C GLU A 712 -33.34 19.07 -51.75
N ILE A 713 -32.17 19.35 -51.16
CA ILE A 713 -32.06 19.58 -49.71
C ILE A 713 -32.58 20.98 -49.29
N PRO A 714 -33.57 21.09 -48.38
CA PRO A 714 -34.05 22.37 -47.87
C PRO A 714 -32.99 23.14 -47.07
N ALA A 715 -33.12 24.47 -47.00
CA ALA A 715 -32.26 25.29 -46.15
C ALA A 715 -32.47 24.96 -44.66
N VAL A 716 -31.40 25.04 -43.86
CA VAL A 716 -31.39 24.84 -42.41
C VAL A 716 -31.30 26.16 -41.67
N LEU A 717 -31.81 26.21 -40.44
CA LEU A 717 -31.60 27.34 -39.55
C LEU A 717 -30.26 27.17 -38.84
N ALA A 718 -29.23 27.89 -39.28
CA ALA A 718 -27.87 27.75 -38.75
C ALA A 718 -27.10 29.08 -38.80
N ASP A 719 -26.02 29.16 -38.05
CA ASP A 719 -24.99 30.19 -38.20
C ASP A 719 -23.92 29.65 -39.16
N PRO A 720 -23.81 30.16 -40.41
CA PRO A 720 -22.99 29.53 -41.44
C PRO A 720 -21.51 29.35 -41.07
N PRO A 721 -20.80 30.35 -40.50
CA PRO A 721 -19.45 30.16 -39.97
C PRO A 721 -19.32 29.04 -38.92
N LEU A 722 -20.31 28.88 -38.03
CA LEU A 722 -20.27 27.82 -37.02
C LEU A 722 -20.59 26.45 -37.63
N LEU A 723 -21.52 26.39 -38.58
CA LEU A 723 -21.87 25.17 -39.31
C LEU A 723 -20.71 24.69 -40.19
N GLU A 724 -20.04 25.61 -40.88
CA GLU A 724 -18.80 25.34 -41.63
C GLU A 724 -17.79 24.63 -40.74
N ARG A 725 -17.60 25.17 -39.54
CA ARG A 725 -16.63 24.64 -38.58
C ARG A 725 -17.03 23.29 -37.99
N VAL A 726 -18.32 23.05 -37.75
CA VAL A 726 -18.84 21.73 -37.37
C VAL A 726 -18.47 20.72 -38.47
N ILE A 727 -18.79 21.02 -39.73
CA ILE A 727 -18.56 20.10 -40.85
C ILE A 727 -17.06 19.89 -41.07
N ALA A 728 -16.24 20.95 -41.05
CA ALA A 728 -14.79 20.86 -41.19
C ALA A 728 -14.14 20.02 -40.09
N ASN A 729 -14.59 20.15 -38.84
CA ASN A 729 -14.10 19.32 -37.72
C ASN A 729 -14.46 17.84 -37.90
N LEU A 730 -15.67 17.54 -38.40
CA LEU A 730 -16.11 16.17 -38.66
C LEU A 730 -15.35 15.55 -39.84
N LEU A 731 -15.18 16.29 -40.93
CA LEU A 731 -14.42 15.87 -42.11
C LEU A 731 -12.95 15.65 -41.77
N GLY A 732 -12.33 16.57 -41.03
CA GLY A 732 -10.95 16.41 -40.57
C GLY A 732 -10.76 15.21 -39.64
N ASN A 733 -11.77 14.90 -38.81
CA ASN A 733 -11.76 13.68 -37.98
C ASN A 733 -11.90 12.41 -38.84
N ALA A 734 -12.87 12.39 -39.75
CA ALA A 734 -13.14 11.28 -40.65
C ALA A 734 -11.94 10.96 -41.56
N ALA A 735 -11.28 11.99 -42.12
CA ALA A 735 -10.12 11.82 -42.99
C ALA A 735 -8.92 11.24 -42.25
N ARG A 736 -8.69 11.64 -40.98
CA ARG A 736 -7.60 11.10 -40.15
C ARG A 736 -7.77 9.63 -39.82
N HIS A 737 -9.00 9.20 -39.61
CA HIS A 737 -9.30 7.82 -39.22
C HIS A 737 -9.60 6.89 -40.41
N SER A 738 -9.78 7.46 -41.60
CA SER A 738 -9.96 6.68 -42.83
C SER A 738 -8.62 6.10 -43.31
N PRO A 739 -8.57 4.82 -43.72
CA PRO A 739 -7.37 4.22 -44.30
C PRO A 739 -7.00 4.86 -45.64
N ALA A 740 -5.69 4.95 -45.93
CA ALA A 740 -5.17 5.57 -47.14
C ALA A 740 -5.83 5.02 -48.42
N GLY A 741 -6.30 5.92 -49.29
CA GLY A 741 -6.96 5.57 -50.56
C GLY A 741 -8.48 5.32 -50.46
N ARG A 742 -9.10 5.51 -49.29
CA ARG A 742 -10.56 5.45 -49.11
C ARG A 742 -11.09 6.84 -48.78
N LYS A 743 -11.87 7.41 -49.69
CA LYS A 743 -12.47 8.74 -49.53
C LYS A 743 -13.53 8.75 -48.43
N VAL A 744 -13.60 9.86 -47.70
CA VAL A 744 -14.69 10.17 -46.76
C VAL A 744 -15.94 10.47 -47.59
N LEU A 745 -17.08 9.90 -47.23
CA LEU A 745 -18.34 10.15 -47.94
C LEU A 745 -19.18 11.17 -47.15
N LEU A 746 -19.56 12.28 -47.79
CA LEU A 746 -20.50 13.26 -47.25
C LEU A 746 -21.82 13.14 -47.99
N THR A 747 -22.90 12.86 -47.26
CA THR A 747 -24.27 12.77 -47.82
C THR A 747 -25.21 13.64 -47.00
N ALA A 748 -26.29 14.11 -47.60
CA ALA A 748 -27.35 14.81 -46.89
C ALA A 748 -28.71 14.22 -47.25
N SER A 749 -29.64 14.22 -46.29
CA SER A 749 -31.02 13.81 -46.52
C SER A 749 -31.98 14.66 -45.71
N ALA A 750 -33.17 14.91 -46.23
CA ALA A 750 -34.20 15.67 -45.54
C ALA A 750 -35.35 14.76 -45.11
N HIS A 751 -35.67 14.70 -43.82
CA HIS A 751 -36.80 13.94 -43.30
C HIS A 751 -37.40 14.59 -42.05
N ALA A 752 -38.73 14.48 -41.87
CA ALA A 752 -39.45 14.92 -40.67
C ALA A 752 -39.14 16.37 -40.20
N GLY A 753 -38.94 17.31 -41.13
CA GLY A 753 -38.67 18.72 -40.79
C GLY A 753 -37.21 19.02 -40.41
N ARG A 754 -36.30 18.06 -40.60
CA ARG A 754 -34.86 18.22 -40.33
C ARG A 754 -34.01 17.79 -41.53
N VAL A 755 -32.85 18.42 -41.68
CA VAL A 755 -31.79 17.98 -42.60
C VAL A 755 -30.75 17.21 -41.79
N GLU A 756 -30.43 16.02 -42.26
CA GLU A 756 -29.37 15.17 -41.70
C GLU A 756 -28.18 15.16 -42.66
N VAL A 757 -27.05 15.69 -42.20
CA VAL A 757 -25.76 15.61 -42.88
C VAL A 757 -24.97 14.45 -42.26
N ARG A 758 -24.61 13.47 -43.08
CA ARG A 758 -23.85 12.29 -42.67
C ARG A 758 -22.42 12.40 -43.19
N VAL A 759 -21.47 12.40 -42.28
CA VAL A 759 -20.04 12.28 -42.57
C VAL A 759 -19.62 10.84 -42.26
N VAL A 760 -19.34 10.09 -43.31
CA VAL A 760 -19.09 8.64 -43.25
C VAL A 760 -17.60 8.39 -43.45
N ASP A 761 -16.94 7.88 -42.41
CA ASP A 761 -15.58 7.33 -42.53
C ASP A 761 -15.61 5.81 -42.68
N ARG A 762 -14.50 5.24 -43.18
CA ARG A 762 -14.31 3.78 -43.29
C ARG A 762 -13.15 3.30 -42.42
N GLY A 763 -12.98 3.98 -41.28
CA GLY A 763 -11.95 3.71 -40.29
C GLY A 763 -12.24 2.49 -39.42
N PRO A 764 -11.48 2.31 -38.33
CA PRO A 764 -11.66 1.18 -37.40
C PRO A 764 -12.98 1.23 -36.61
N GLY A 765 -13.74 2.33 -36.68
CA GLY A 765 -14.96 2.54 -35.90
C GLY A 765 -14.69 2.77 -34.40
N LEU A 766 -15.76 2.77 -33.60
CA LEU A 766 -15.69 2.99 -32.15
C LEU A 766 -15.67 1.68 -31.36
N PRO A 767 -14.85 1.56 -30.29
CA PRO A 767 -14.97 0.48 -29.32
C PRO A 767 -16.37 0.43 -28.66
N PRO A 768 -16.90 -0.76 -28.35
CA PRO A 768 -18.20 -0.87 -27.66
C PRO A 768 -18.15 -0.18 -26.29
N GLY A 769 -19.08 0.75 -26.05
CA GLY A 769 -19.18 1.53 -24.81
C GLY A 769 -18.48 2.89 -24.78
N SER A 770 -17.87 3.34 -25.90
CA SER A 770 -17.18 4.64 -25.97
C SER A 770 -17.98 5.77 -26.62
N ARG A 771 -19.26 5.56 -26.96
CA ARG A 771 -20.11 6.54 -27.67
C ARG A 771 -20.32 7.82 -26.86
N ASP A 772 -20.63 7.70 -25.57
CA ASP A 772 -20.87 8.87 -24.72
C ASP A 772 -19.58 9.63 -24.41
N ARG A 773 -18.46 8.91 -24.33
CA ARG A 773 -17.13 9.47 -24.03
C ARG A 773 -16.46 10.12 -25.23
N LEU A 774 -16.94 9.86 -26.45
CA LEU A 774 -16.45 10.45 -27.71
C LEU A 774 -16.49 11.99 -27.69
N PHE A 775 -17.53 12.54 -27.07
CA PHE A 775 -17.79 13.98 -27.06
C PHE A 775 -17.27 14.68 -25.81
N GLU A 776 -16.66 13.93 -24.88
CA GLU A 776 -16.04 14.54 -23.71
C GLU A 776 -14.79 15.33 -24.14
N PRO A 777 -14.62 16.60 -23.69
CA PRO A 777 -13.44 17.38 -24.01
C PRO A 777 -12.16 16.66 -23.60
N PHE A 778 -11.12 16.76 -24.44
CA PHE A 778 -9.79 16.19 -24.19
C PHE A 778 -9.73 14.65 -24.20
N GLN A 779 -10.78 13.97 -24.65
CA GLN A 779 -10.72 12.52 -24.88
C GLN A 779 -10.12 12.17 -26.24
N ARG A 780 -9.25 11.16 -26.24
CA ARG A 780 -8.62 10.58 -27.42
C ARG A 780 -8.85 9.07 -27.38
N LEU A 781 -9.76 8.58 -28.22
CA LEU A 781 -10.07 7.16 -28.30
C LEU A 781 -9.19 6.50 -29.37
N GLY A 782 -8.17 5.75 -28.94
CA GLY A 782 -7.40 4.86 -29.83
C GLY A 782 -6.20 5.47 -30.55
N ASP A 783 -5.76 6.67 -30.17
CA ASP A 783 -4.65 7.37 -30.83
C ASP A 783 -3.42 7.43 -29.90
N THR A 784 -2.40 6.62 -30.19
CA THR A 784 -1.16 6.49 -29.37
C THR A 784 -0.06 7.47 -29.77
N ASP A 785 -0.27 8.28 -30.82
CA ASP A 785 0.73 9.23 -31.31
C ASP A 785 0.57 10.60 -30.64
N ASN A 786 1.63 11.09 -30.01
CA ASN A 786 1.68 12.40 -29.31
C ASN A 786 1.65 13.61 -30.26
N THR A 787 1.44 13.40 -31.56
CA THR A 787 1.47 14.42 -32.61
C THR A 787 0.10 14.95 -33.01
N THR A 788 -1.00 14.36 -32.52
CA THR A 788 -2.34 14.50 -33.12
C THR A 788 -3.40 15.07 -32.17
N GLY A 789 -3.50 16.40 -32.08
CA GLY A 789 -4.70 17.16 -31.63
C GLY A 789 -5.21 17.03 -30.18
N LEU A 790 -5.72 18.13 -29.61
CA LEU A 790 -6.20 18.25 -28.23
C LEU A 790 -7.45 17.41 -27.84
N GLY A 791 -8.00 16.58 -28.72
CA GLY A 791 -9.28 15.87 -28.47
C GLY A 791 -10.49 16.81 -28.27
N LEU A 792 -10.42 18.03 -28.82
CA LEU A 792 -11.46 19.05 -28.66
C LEU A 792 -12.46 19.12 -29.82
N GLY A 793 -12.10 18.59 -31.00
CA GLY A 793 -12.86 18.80 -32.23
C GLY A 793 -14.30 18.26 -32.17
N LEU A 794 -14.48 17.03 -31.68
CA LEU A 794 -15.80 16.40 -31.59
C LEU A 794 -16.67 17.01 -30.48
N ALA A 795 -16.07 17.35 -29.33
CA ALA A 795 -16.76 18.04 -28.25
C ALA A 795 -17.28 19.41 -28.69
N LEU A 796 -16.45 20.17 -29.41
CA LEU A 796 -16.82 21.46 -29.99
C LEU A 796 -17.89 21.30 -31.08
N ALA A 797 -17.73 20.33 -31.99
CA ALA A 797 -18.71 20.08 -33.05
C ALA A 797 -20.11 19.75 -32.47
N ARG A 798 -20.17 18.93 -31.41
CA ARG A 798 -21.42 18.64 -30.71
C ARG A 798 -22.01 19.86 -30.05
N GLY A 799 -21.22 20.58 -29.27
CA GLY A 799 -21.70 21.78 -28.57
C GLY A 799 -22.19 22.87 -29.52
N LEU A 800 -21.48 23.13 -30.63
CA LEU A 800 -21.91 24.10 -31.64
C LEU A 800 -23.20 23.65 -32.35
N THR A 801 -23.31 22.35 -32.64
CA THR A 801 -24.53 21.78 -33.25
C THR A 801 -25.73 21.91 -32.30
N GLU A 802 -25.56 21.56 -31.02
CA GLU A 802 -26.59 21.68 -29.99
C GLU A 802 -26.97 23.15 -29.74
N ALA A 803 -26.01 24.08 -29.81
CA ALA A 803 -26.28 25.51 -29.71
C ALA A 803 -27.16 26.02 -30.86
N MET A 804 -27.09 25.40 -32.05
CA MET A 804 -27.95 25.71 -33.21
C MET A 804 -29.26 24.90 -33.22
N ASP A 805 -29.73 24.39 -32.07
CA ASP A 805 -30.90 23.50 -31.94
C ASP A 805 -30.80 22.21 -32.79
N GLY A 806 -29.58 21.78 -33.06
CA GLY A 806 -29.24 20.55 -33.76
C GLY A 806 -28.91 19.39 -32.82
N THR A 807 -28.67 18.22 -33.39
CA THR A 807 -28.13 17.05 -32.68
C THR A 807 -26.98 16.43 -33.47
N LEU A 808 -25.92 16.00 -32.78
CA LEU A 808 -24.79 15.27 -33.38
C LEU A 808 -24.70 13.87 -32.77
N THR A 809 -24.91 12.83 -33.58
CA THR A 809 -24.95 11.43 -33.12
C THR A 809 -23.98 10.54 -33.91
N PRO A 810 -23.25 9.63 -33.23
CA PRO A 810 -22.43 8.62 -33.89
C PRO A 810 -23.27 7.37 -34.24
N GLU A 811 -23.13 6.88 -35.47
CA GLU A 811 -23.70 5.64 -35.97
C GLU A 811 -22.60 4.73 -36.52
N ASP A 812 -22.78 3.41 -36.44
CA ASP A 812 -21.80 2.49 -37.03
C ASP A 812 -21.97 2.46 -38.56
N THR A 813 -20.86 2.54 -39.30
CA THR A 813 -20.90 2.44 -40.77
C THR A 813 -20.98 0.97 -41.20
N PRO A 814 -21.95 0.57 -42.05
CA PRO A 814 -21.99 -0.78 -42.60
C PRO A 814 -20.69 -1.13 -43.33
N GLY A 815 -20.04 -2.21 -42.90
CA GLY A 815 -18.73 -2.63 -43.43
C GLY A 815 -17.51 -2.09 -42.68
N GLY A 816 -17.71 -1.41 -41.55
CA GLY A 816 -16.66 -0.86 -40.69
C GLY A 816 -16.43 0.64 -40.93
N GLY A 817 -16.31 1.40 -39.84
CA GLY A 817 -16.20 2.85 -39.84
C GLY A 817 -17.15 3.51 -38.85
N LEU A 818 -17.08 4.83 -38.79
CA LEU A 818 -17.98 5.67 -38.01
C LEU A 818 -18.71 6.67 -38.92
N THR A 819 -20.02 6.75 -38.76
CA THR A 819 -20.86 7.76 -39.41
C THR A 819 -21.24 8.80 -38.36
N MET A 820 -20.83 10.05 -38.58
CA MET A 820 -21.28 11.18 -37.76
C MET A 820 -22.48 11.83 -38.42
N VAL A 821 -23.61 11.86 -37.71
CA VAL A 821 -24.88 12.42 -38.20
C VAL A 821 -25.16 13.74 -37.51
N VAL A 822 -25.14 14.83 -38.28
CA VAL A 822 -25.57 16.17 -37.86
C VAL A 822 -27.02 16.37 -38.30
N SER A 823 -27.95 16.55 -37.37
CA SER A 823 -29.36 16.81 -37.67
C SER A 823 -29.73 18.23 -37.26
N LEU A 824 -30.19 19.04 -38.22
CA LEU A 824 -30.55 20.45 -38.02
C LEU A 824 -32.00 20.72 -38.45
N PRO A 825 -32.71 21.64 -37.79
CA PRO A 825 -34.08 22.00 -38.18
C PRO A 825 -34.11 22.73 -39.53
N PHE A 826 -35.19 22.54 -40.29
CA PHE A 826 -35.44 23.36 -41.48
C PHE A 826 -35.51 24.84 -41.10
N ALA A 827 -34.97 25.69 -41.95
CA ALA A 827 -35.39 27.07 -41.98
C ALA A 827 -36.84 27.06 -42.49
N GLU A 828 -37.82 27.21 -41.59
CA GLU A 828 -39.21 27.42 -42.03
C GLU A 828 -39.20 28.52 -43.09
N ARG A 829 -39.83 28.26 -44.24
CA ARG A 829 -40.14 29.34 -45.19
C ARG A 829 -40.96 30.34 -44.41
N VAL A 830 -40.36 31.49 -44.08
CA VAL A 830 -41.05 32.63 -43.50
C VAL A 830 -42.05 33.13 -44.55
N GLY A 831 -43.21 32.49 -44.61
CA GLY A 831 -44.43 33.12 -45.07
C GLY A 831 -44.78 34.14 -44.01
N HIS A 832 -44.66 35.43 -44.35
CA HIS A 832 -45.09 36.54 -43.49
C HIS A 832 -46.47 36.24 -42.86
N PRO A 833 -46.61 36.42 -41.54
CA PRO A 833 -47.86 36.91 -40.99
C PRO A 833 -47.58 38.14 -40.12
N SER A 834 -48.16 39.25 -40.56
CA SER A 834 -48.64 40.35 -39.75
C SER A 834 -49.17 39.92 -38.37
N GLY A 835 -48.80 40.66 -37.31
CA GLY A 835 -49.57 40.65 -36.06
C GLY A 835 -48.74 40.84 -34.81
N THR A 836 -48.51 42.10 -34.44
CA THR A 836 -48.13 42.56 -33.11
C THR A 836 -48.95 41.86 -32.01
N GLN A 837 -48.30 41.28 -31.01
CA GLN A 837 -48.84 41.27 -29.64
C GLN A 837 -47.70 41.25 -28.61
N SER A 838 -47.75 42.29 -27.79
CA SER A 838 -46.96 42.52 -26.58
C SER A 838 -47.51 41.72 -25.40
N VAL A 839 -46.85 41.90 -24.24
CA VAL A 839 -47.16 41.45 -22.87
C VAL A 839 -46.35 40.20 -22.49
N GLY A 840 -45.61 40.15 -21.38
CA GLY A 840 -45.45 41.03 -20.21
C GLY A 840 -44.50 40.30 -19.24
N GLY A 841 -43.83 41.05 -18.35
CA GLY A 841 -42.64 40.59 -17.64
C GLY A 841 -42.88 39.79 -16.35
N GLY A 842 -41.78 39.53 -15.63
CA GLY A 842 -41.86 39.05 -14.25
C GLY A 842 -40.63 38.28 -13.76
N VAL A 843 -39.77 39.00 -13.04
CA VAL A 843 -38.67 38.57 -12.13
C VAL A 843 -37.32 38.26 -12.77
#